data_AF-A0A1B8AV36-F1
#
_entry.id   AF-A0A1B8AV36-F1
#
_cell.length_a   1.000
_cell.length_b   1.000
_cell.length_c   1.000
_cell.angle_alpha   90.00
_cell.angle_beta   90.00
_cell.angle_gamma   90.00
#
_symmetry.space_group_name_H-M   'P 1'
#
loop_
_entity.id
_entity.type
_entity.pdbx_description
1 polymer ?
#
loop_
_entity_poly.entity_id
_entity_poly.type
_entity_poly.pdbx_seq_one_letter_code
_entity_poly.pdbx_strand_id
1 'polypeptide(L)'
;MSNFETPSSALQASAEKYPNRAVLKIPNQSPEGLVFKDVTFTQFRKDVELSARYWKNQISQVGAKDRAVVGVWLKGYSYSDAVHIWGLSWAGYIPQLISLRMTDPTVVYELLETGKAVALVYEPDFELMLQNAPLPIFPRGDDCLEGSLAELSPGAPWQPDKPDDVLFIYHTSGSTSGIPKLVPDTAKWVDHIIRKSGTWEARCNMSRERMTSLQIGSFCHMAASFILWFAVREGSCVILPSVFPQPISEIKYFLDEHGLSNLCLFPPFMSAIIRQARKDPSLLASLKKADCVGSGGLDPDPADVAWGRSQGLHMPNILGSTELGMPMQSDARENTDYLLLLSGSKYEFIPIGDSLESGEPLLELVCLPESPDCPVPSLCATDGKFYSGDLFIEPSPGKYLCKGRNDNWIKMQSALRCDTASIEFNVMETCGDDLVNAVVVVGVGRPCPTIMVEPKSNSIMNPREVDDSDSVEKLKREILKRIEPFHKRRYEHERPAVENLPQLQQPAAVHTRYAVKSEDEASVDASSATVQTKIWFKSPPLSTLTLRMIHAIKLFAESHDQGFVSALEQGNWTWLELVILDSKDATSPKKDRNGKELVVTSHTNKVGSKDYEWMQGDTFDTSRHFLKSLEAGNVIAVRLCARFAGWKISARNGHLVIDIKDDNDPFPITPISINTNDAIPPRRNIEAWYEEAKTNNEIALELSLFIRAVKAFQSLPPDNQLSFYRIAGIHGYPYNVSWNMGEAPIPLNAADIKAQKLGNKGGFYCQHNNYLFPTWHRAYMMLFERRVSDLMMEEAVNRGNGNKEWVSAAKRWRLPYWDWALKPSLPDLARNEKISIISSWDGEGEPQYESVENPMYRFQMPGHKPMGDDTYGDYRIDNKEVSY
;
A
#
# COMPACT_ATOMS: atom_id res chain seq x y z
N MET A 1 -1.91 -53.61 1.96
CA MET A 1 -2.40 -52.27 1.59
C MET A 1 -1.81 -51.32 2.61
N SER A 2 -1.14 -50.26 2.17
CA SER A 2 -0.62 -49.23 3.08
C SER A 2 -1.82 -48.45 3.65
N ASN A 3 -2.07 -48.56 4.96
CA ASN A 3 -3.08 -47.74 5.63
C ASN A 3 -2.45 -46.37 5.92
N PHE A 4 -2.75 -45.37 5.08
CA PHE A 4 -2.40 -43.97 5.38
C PHE A 4 -3.34 -43.45 6.45
N GLU A 5 -2.79 -42.80 7.47
CA GLU A 5 -3.56 -42.16 8.51
C GLU A 5 -3.99 -40.76 8.05
N THR A 6 -5.29 -40.50 8.08
CA THR A 6 -5.91 -39.22 7.73
C THR A 6 -6.45 -38.54 8.98
N PRO A 7 -6.79 -37.22 8.94
CA PRO A 7 -7.45 -36.58 10.07
C PRO A 7 -8.73 -37.30 10.47
N SER A 8 -9.53 -37.72 9.48
CA SER A 8 -10.80 -38.43 9.71
C SER A 8 -10.60 -39.82 10.32
N SER A 9 -9.60 -40.62 9.87
CA SER A 9 -9.30 -41.91 10.49
C SER A 9 -8.76 -41.75 11.91
N ALA A 10 -7.93 -40.72 12.15
CA ALA A 10 -7.43 -40.39 13.49
C ALA A 10 -8.58 -39.99 14.42
N LEU A 11 -9.55 -39.20 13.97
CA LEU A 11 -10.74 -38.86 14.76
C LEU A 11 -11.58 -40.10 15.09
N GLN A 12 -11.76 -41.02 14.14
CA GLN A 12 -12.47 -42.27 14.40
C GLN A 12 -11.79 -43.06 15.53
N ALA A 13 -10.47 -43.27 15.42
CA ALA A 13 -9.70 -44.01 16.41
C ALA A 13 -9.66 -43.30 17.78
N SER A 14 -9.44 -41.98 17.80
CA SER A 14 -9.38 -41.20 19.03
C SER A 14 -10.74 -41.06 19.72
N ALA A 15 -11.85 -41.04 18.98
CA ALA A 15 -13.18 -41.08 19.59
C ALA A 15 -13.48 -42.41 20.28
N GLU A 16 -12.91 -43.52 19.82
CA GLU A 16 -13.02 -44.82 20.49
C GLU A 16 -12.09 -44.90 21.70
N LYS A 17 -10.89 -44.34 21.60
CA LYS A 17 -9.88 -44.36 22.67
C LYS A 17 -10.16 -43.34 23.80
N TYR A 18 -10.69 -42.17 23.45
CA TYR A 18 -10.86 -41.00 24.34
C TYR A 18 -12.26 -40.38 24.27
N PRO A 19 -13.35 -41.16 24.34
CA PRO A 19 -14.71 -40.70 23.99
C PRO A 19 -15.18 -39.45 24.75
N ASN A 20 -14.81 -39.36 26.03
CA ASN A 20 -15.26 -38.29 26.94
C ASN A 20 -14.25 -37.16 27.10
N ARG A 21 -13.07 -37.24 26.47
CA ARG A 21 -12.10 -36.14 26.53
C ARG A 21 -12.56 -34.99 25.65
N ALA A 22 -12.38 -33.77 26.11
CA ALA A 22 -12.58 -32.58 25.29
C ALA A 22 -11.49 -32.51 24.20
N VAL A 23 -11.90 -32.43 22.94
CA VAL A 23 -11.03 -32.15 21.78
C VAL A 23 -11.03 -30.67 21.42
N LEU A 24 -12.19 -30.02 21.61
CA LEU A 24 -12.37 -28.60 21.35
C LEU A 24 -13.05 -27.95 22.56
N LYS A 25 -12.65 -26.73 22.87
CA LYS A 25 -13.33 -25.85 23.82
C LYS A 25 -13.77 -24.60 23.07
N ILE A 26 -15.08 -24.34 23.05
CA ILE A 26 -15.71 -23.38 22.13
C ILE A 26 -16.43 -22.27 22.90
N PRO A 27 -16.49 -21.04 22.36
CA PRO A 27 -17.22 -19.95 23.00
C PRO A 27 -18.73 -20.25 22.97
N ASN A 28 -19.42 -19.92 24.06
CA ASN A 28 -20.85 -20.06 24.21
C ASN A 28 -21.40 -18.86 24.99
N GLN A 29 -22.35 -18.13 24.41
CA GLN A 29 -22.98 -17.01 25.08
C GLN A 29 -24.01 -17.53 26.10
N SER A 30 -23.83 -17.20 27.39
CA SER A 30 -24.83 -17.45 28.44
C SER A 30 -25.44 -16.13 28.95
N PRO A 31 -26.57 -16.18 29.68
CA PRO A 31 -27.15 -15.01 30.33
C PRO A 31 -26.19 -14.29 31.29
N GLU A 32 -25.23 -15.01 31.87
CA GLU A 32 -24.23 -14.52 32.82
C GLU A 32 -22.95 -13.99 32.14
N GLY A 33 -22.82 -14.15 30.81
CA GLY A 33 -21.68 -13.70 30.03
C GLY A 33 -21.15 -14.75 29.06
N LEU A 34 -19.96 -14.50 28.52
CA LEU A 34 -19.26 -15.46 27.68
C LEU A 34 -18.69 -16.60 28.54
N VAL A 35 -19.11 -17.84 28.24
CA VAL A 35 -18.57 -19.06 28.85
C VAL A 35 -17.99 -19.98 27.77
N PHE A 36 -17.18 -20.95 28.17
CA PHE A 36 -16.56 -21.89 27.24
C PHE A 36 -17.03 -23.32 27.48
N LYS A 37 -17.57 -23.95 26.45
CA LYS A 37 -18.13 -25.29 26.48
C LYS A 37 -17.14 -26.30 25.90
N ASP A 38 -17.04 -27.46 26.55
CA ASP A 38 -16.27 -28.58 26.04
C ASP A 38 -17.06 -29.36 24.98
N VAL A 39 -16.39 -29.67 23.87
CA VAL A 39 -16.82 -30.62 22.85
C VAL A 39 -15.94 -31.85 22.99
N THR A 40 -16.56 -33.00 23.30
CA THR A 40 -15.85 -34.26 23.45
C THR A 40 -15.48 -34.88 22.10
N PHE A 41 -14.53 -35.82 22.07
CA PHE A 41 -14.22 -36.57 20.84
C PHE A 41 -15.44 -37.28 20.26
N THR A 42 -16.29 -37.91 21.10
CA THR A 42 -17.53 -38.54 20.64
C THR A 42 -18.48 -37.51 20.04
N GLN A 43 -18.62 -36.33 20.67
CA GLN A 43 -19.47 -35.28 20.15
C GLN A 43 -18.95 -34.72 18.83
N PHE A 44 -17.65 -34.43 18.73
CA PHE A 44 -17.04 -33.92 17.50
C PHE A 44 -17.15 -34.93 16.35
N ARG A 45 -16.87 -36.22 16.60
CA ARG A 45 -17.09 -37.28 15.61
C ARG A 45 -18.55 -37.34 15.15
N LYS A 46 -19.51 -37.30 16.08
CA LYS A 46 -20.94 -37.31 15.76
C LYS A 46 -21.32 -36.12 14.86
N ASP A 47 -20.85 -34.92 15.19
CA ASP A 47 -21.17 -33.71 14.42
C ASP A 47 -20.53 -33.74 13.03
N VAL A 48 -19.30 -34.23 12.91
CA VAL A 48 -18.63 -34.48 11.62
C VAL A 48 -19.38 -35.52 10.79
N GLU A 49 -19.86 -36.62 11.38
CA GLU A 49 -20.66 -37.63 10.68
C GLU A 49 -22.01 -37.06 10.20
N LEU A 50 -22.67 -36.22 11.01
CA LEU A 50 -23.91 -35.53 10.61
C LEU A 50 -23.65 -34.56 9.44
N SER A 51 -22.59 -33.77 9.53
CA SER A 51 -22.15 -32.88 8.45
C SER A 51 -21.80 -33.67 7.17
N ALA A 52 -21.17 -34.84 7.31
CA ALA A 52 -20.88 -35.73 6.19
C ALA A 52 -22.16 -36.24 5.49
N ARG A 53 -23.22 -36.60 6.25
CA ARG A 53 -24.55 -36.95 5.68
C ARG A 53 -25.10 -35.80 4.87
N TYR A 54 -25.09 -34.63 5.49
CA TYR A 54 -25.62 -33.42 4.91
C TYR A 54 -24.93 -33.10 3.58
N TRP A 55 -23.59 -33.04 3.58
CA TRP A 55 -22.84 -32.75 2.35
C TRP A 55 -22.92 -33.87 1.32
N LYS A 56 -22.98 -35.14 1.73
CA LYS A 56 -23.20 -36.23 0.77
C LYS A 56 -24.54 -36.05 0.05
N ASN A 57 -25.60 -35.68 0.78
CA ASN A 57 -26.90 -35.39 0.18
C ASN A 57 -26.81 -34.18 -0.78
N GLN A 58 -26.37 -33.02 -0.28
CA GLN A 58 -26.36 -31.77 -1.03
C GLN A 58 -25.49 -31.86 -2.30
N ILE A 59 -24.27 -32.36 -2.18
CA ILE A 59 -23.31 -32.39 -3.27
C ILE A 59 -23.65 -33.48 -4.30
N SER A 60 -24.31 -34.58 -3.90
CA SER A 60 -24.77 -35.59 -4.88
C SER A 60 -25.89 -35.06 -5.78
N GLN A 61 -26.70 -34.10 -5.30
CA GLN A 61 -27.80 -33.51 -6.10
C GLN A 61 -27.30 -32.73 -7.31
N VAL A 62 -26.05 -32.24 -7.29
CA VAL A 62 -25.42 -31.58 -8.44
C VAL A 62 -24.67 -32.55 -9.36
N GLY A 63 -24.86 -33.86 -9.18
CA GLY A 63 -24.23 -34.90 -10.01
C GLY A 63 -22.75 -35.12 -9.73
N ALA A 64 -22.23 -34.60 -8.61
CA ALA A 64 -20.84 -34.78 -8.21
C ALA A 64 -20.52 -36.24 -7.90
N LYS A 65 -19.35 -36.69 -8.35
CA LYS A 65 -18.82 -38.04 -8.06
C LYS A 65 -18.05 -38.04 -6.74
N ASP A 66 -17.78 -39.23 -6.20
CA ASP A 66 -16.82 -39.41 -5.13
C ASP A 66 -15.47 -38.77 -5.51
N ARG A 67 -14.78 -38.20 -4.51
CA ARG A 67 -13.53 -37.44 -4.68
C ARG A 67 -13.63 -36.17 -5.52
N ALA A 68 -14.84 -35.65 -5.78
CA ALA A 68 -14.97 -34.33 -6.38
C ALA A 68 -14.39 -33.24 -5.46
N VAL A 69 -13.79 -32.22 -6.08
CA VAL A 69 -13.28 -31.05 -5.36
C VAL A 69 -14.45 -30.14 -5.00
N VAL A 70 -14.53 -29.75 -3.73
CA VAL A 70 -15.55 -28.81 -3.23
C VAL A 70 -14.83 -27.61 -2.67
N GLY A 71 -15.10 -26.43 -3.24
CA GLY A 71 -14.63 -25.17 -2.73
C GLY A 71 -15.20 -24.88 -1.36
N VAL A 72 -14.38 -24.34 -0.46
CA VAL A 72 -14.80 -23.94 0.89
C VAL A 72 -14.29 -22.54 1.17
N TRP A 73 -15.21 -21.58 1.17
CA TRP A 73 -14.94 -20.17 1.44
C TRP A 73 -15.65 -19.72 2.73
N LEU A 74 -15.07 -20.16 3.85
CA LEU A 74 -15.56 -19.87 5.20
C LEU A 74 -14.61 -18.91 5.92
N LYS A 75 -15.09 -18.24 6.97
CA LYS A 75 -14.20 -17.47 7.87
C LYS A 75 -13.19 -18.40 8.57
N GLY A 76 -13.65 -19.58 8.97
CA GLY A 76 -12.80 -20.65 9.52
C GLY A 76 -12.43 -20.47 10.99
N TYR A 77 -13.20 -19.71 11.76
CA TYR A 77 -12.91 -19.48 13.20
C TYR A 77 -13.88 -20.23 14.12
N SER A 78 -15.03 -20.67 13.61
CA SER A 78 -16.07 -21.27 14.42
C SER A 78 -15.94 -22.80 14.51
N TYR A 79 -16.60 -23.38 15.52
CA TYR A 79 -16.78 -24.82 15.62
C TYR A 79 -17.48 -25.40 14.38
N SER A 80 -18.51 -24.71 13.89
CA SER A 80 -19.26 -25.11 12.69
C SER A 80 -18.34 -25.21 11.47
N ASP A 81 -17.44 -24.24 11.27
CA ASP A 81 -16.49 -24.27 10.16
C ASP A 81 -15.61 -25.53 10.18
N ALA A 82 -15.08 -25.91 11.34
CA ALA A 82 -14.30 -27.14 11.49
C ALA A 82 -15.15 -28.37 11.15
N VAL A 83 -16.37 -28.45 11.67
CA VAL A 83 -17.28 -29.57 11.44
C VAL A 83 -17.60 -29.74 9.96
N HIS A 84 -17.87 -28.65 9.22
CA HIS A 84 -18.16 -28.73 7.79
C HIS A 84 -16.94 -29.08 6.94
N ILE A 85 -15.75 -28.54 7.24
CA ILE A 85 -14.50 -28.91 6.54
C ILE A 85 -14.23 -30.42 6.72
N TRP A 86 -14.33 -30.90 7.95
CA TRP A 86 -14.11 -32.31 8.28
C TRP A 86 -15.22 -33.21 7.72
N GLY A 87 -16.47 -32.74 7.71
CA GLY A 87 -17.61 -33.45 7.15
C GLY A 87 -17.48 -33.70 5.65
N LEU A 88 -17.01 -32.70 4.89
CA LEU A 88 -16.70 -32.85 3.46
C LEU A 88 -15.62 -33.91 3.22
N SER A 89 -14.52 -33.85 3.97
CA SER A 89 -13.45 -34.85 3.92
C SER A 89 -13.96 -36.25 4.28
N TRP A 90 -14.74 -36.38 5.36
CA TRP A 90 -15.32 -37.64 5.82
C TRP A 90 -16.29 -38.24 4.78
N ALA A 91 -17.08 -37.40 4.10
CA ALA A 91 -17.98 -37.80 3.02
C ALA A 91 -17.27 -38.26 1.73
N GLY A 92 -15.94 -38.12 1.69
CA GLY A 92 -15.10 -38.52 0.57
C GLY A 92 -14.92 -37.43 -0.50
N TYR A 93 -15.25 -36.17 -0.23
CA TYR A 93 -14.90 -35.05 -1.11
C TYR A 93 -13.49 -34.51 -0.80
N ILE A 94 -12.99 -33.64 -1.68
CA ILE A 94 -11.70 -32.96 -1.50
C ILE A 94 -11.98 -31.48 -1.20
N PRO A 95 -11.87 -31.04 0.07
CA PRO A 95 -12.06 -29.63 0.42
C PRO A 95 -10.92 -28.78 -0.17
N GLN A 96 -11.29 -27.80 -1.00
CA GLN A 96 -10.40 -26.74 -1.44
C GLN A 96 -10.61 -25.51 -0.55
N LEU A 97 -9.65 -25.26 0.34
CA LEU A 97 -9.77 -24.32 1.45
C LEU A 97 -9.27 -22.93 1.04
N ILE A 98 -10.20 -21.97 1.00
CA ILE A 98 -9.93 -20.61 0.53
C ILE A 98 -9.84 -19.68 1.74
N SER A 99 -8.62 -19.49 2.25
CA SER A 99 -8.32 -18.67 3.44
C SER A 99 -8.34 -17.15 3.21
N LEU A 100 -8.88 -16.69 2.08
CA LEU A 100 -8.78 -15.30 1.64
C LEU A 100 -10.07 -14.55 1.95
N ARG A 101 -9.99 -13.45 2.68
CA ARG A 101 -11.08 -12.48 2.73
C ARG A 101 -10.99 -11.61 1.47
N MET A 102 -11.58 -12.10 0.38
CA MET A 102 -11.60 -11.40 -0.91
C MET A 102 -12.88 -10.58 -1.03
N THR A 103 -12.76 -9.33 -1.44
CA THR A 103 -13.91 -8.47 -1.72
C THR A 103 -14.39 -8.59 -3.16
N ASP A 104 -13.57 -9.18 -4.03
CA ASP A 104 -13.91 -9.59 -5.38
C ASP A 104 -13.91 -11.13 -5.46
N PRO A 105 -15.06 -11.78 -5.75
CA PRO A 105 -15.15 -13.23 -5.85
C PRO A 105 -14.50 -13.80 -7.11
N THR A 106 -14.06 -12.99 -8.08
CA THR A 106 -13.46 -13.47 -9.34
C THR A 106 -12.24 -14.33 -9.09
N VAL A 107 -11.36 -13.94 -8.16
CA VAL A 107 -10.19 -14.74 -7.79
C VAL A 107 -10.61 -16.06 -7.15
N VAL A 108 -11.71 -16.08 -6.37
CA VAL A 108 -12.29 -17.30 -5.83
C VAL A 108 -12.77 -18.20 -6.98
N TYR A 109 -13.44 -17.64 -7.99
CA TYR A 109 -13.89 -18.40 -9.16
C TYR A 109 -12.73 -18.96 -9.99
N GLU A 110 -11.67 -18.18 -10.23
CA GLU A 110 -10.46 -18.65 -10.92
C GLU A 110 -9.76 -19.79 -10.15
N LEU A 111 -9.71 -19.68 -8.82
CA LEU A 111 -9.17 -20.75 -7.97
C LEU A 111 -10.03 -22.02 -8.04
N LEU A 112 -11.36 -21.87 -8.03
CA LEU A 112 -12.30 -22.99 -8.14
C LEU A 112 -12.20 -23.65 -9.52
N GLU A 113 -12.09 -22.87 -10.59
CA GLU A 113 -11.88 -23.38 -11.95
C GLU A 113 -10.55 -24.14 -12.05
N THR A 114 -9.47 -23.54 -11.55
CA THR A 114 -8.13 -24.16 -11.54
C THR A 114 -8.11 -25.46 -10.73
N GLY A 115 -8.81 -25.45 -9.58
CA GLY A 115 -8.98 -26.62 -8.72
C GLY A 115 -10.00 -27.64 -9.23
N LYS A 116 -10.71 -27.32 -10.32
CA LYS A 116 -11.79 -28.13 -10.89
C LYS A 116 -12.89 -28.45 -9.87
N ALA A 117 -13.21 -27.46 -9.03
CA ALA A 117 -14.27 -27.57 -8.05
C ALA A 117 -15.63 -27.72 -8.74
N VAL A 118 -16.48 -28.57 -8.18
CA VAL A 118 -17.84 -28.83 -8.71
C VAL A 118 -18.94 -28.08 -7.95
N ALA A 119 -18.61 -27.57 -6.77
CA ALA A 119 -19.51 -26.85 -5.89
C ALA A 119 -18.69 -25.93 -4.97
N LEU A 120 -19.33 -24.91 -4.39
CA LEU A 120 -18.76 -24.02 -3.38
C LEU A 120 -19.63 -23.97 -2.13
N VAL A 121 -19.03 -24.28 -0.98
CA VAL A 121 -19.58 -24.02 0.35
C VAL A 121 -19.07 -22.65 0.81
N TYR A 122 -19.98 -21.76 1.22
CA TYR A 122 -19.63 -20.38 1.59
C TYR A 122 -20.22 -19.93 2.93
N GLU A 123 -19.57 -18.94 3.56
CA GLU A 123 -20.14 -18.26 4.74
C GLU A 123 -21.34 -17.42 4.31
N PRO A 124 -22.53 -17.55 4.94
CA PRO A 124 -23.74 -16.79 4.57
C PRO A 124 -23.52 -15.28 4.37
N ASP A 125 -22.66 -14.64 5.16
CA ASP A 125 -22.29 -13.22 4.99
C ASP A 125 -21.70 -12.87 3.61
N PHE A 126 -21.22 -13.86 2.86
CA PHE A 126 -20.64 -13.71 1.52
C PHE A 126 -21.66 -13.86 0.40
N GLU A 127 -22.92 -14.21 0.69
CA GLU A 127 -23.96 -14.48 -0.31
C GLU A 127 -24.14 -13.37 -1.34
N LEU A 128 -24.13 -12.10 -0.89
CA LEU A 128 -24.25 -10.94 -1.76
C LEU A 128 -23.11 -10.82 -2.78
N MET A 129 -21.93 -11.37 -2.47
CA MET A 129 -20.79 -11.38 -3.39
C MET A 129 -20.90 -12.52 -4.41
N LEU A 130 -21.78 -13.51 -4.22
CA LEU A 130 -21.81 -14.74 -5.00
C LEU A 130 -22.89 -14.79 -6.10
N GLN A 131 -23.51 -13.66 -6.45
CA GLN A 131 -24.62 -13.58 -7.40
C GLN A 131 -24.32 -14.16 -8.80
N ASN A 132 -23.05 -14.21 -9.20
CA ASN A 132 -22.59 -14.72 -10.51
C ASN A 132 -21.67 -15.94 -10.39
N ALA A 133 -21.85 -16.78 -9.36
CA ALA A 133 -21.01 -17.94 -9.17
C ALA A 133 -21.11 -18.91 -10.38
N PRO A 134 -19.97 -19.38 -10.93
CA PRO A 134 -19.94 -20.22 -12.13
C PRO A 134 -20.32 -21.68 -11.86
N LEU A 135 -20.58 -22.03 -10.60
CA LEU A 135 -20.88 -23.38 -10.14
C LEU A 135 -21.93 -23.34 -9.03
N PRO A 136 -22.57 -24.48 -8.71
CA PRO A 136 -23.54 -24.56 -7.62
C PRO A 136 -22.95 -24.11 -6.27
N ILE A 137 -23.64 -23.20 -5.60
CA ILE A 137 -23.23 -22.65 -4.30
C ILE A 137 -24.16 -23.13 -3.20
N PHE A 138 -23.59 -23.36 -2.02
CA PHE A 138 -24.31 -23.80 -0.83
C PHE A 138 -23.86 -22.96 0.37
N PRO A 139 -24.78 -22.28 1.09
CA PRO A 139 -24.40 -21.63 2.34
C PRO A 139 -23.96 -22.69 3.36
N ARG A 140 -23.16 -22.30 4.35
CA ARG A 140 -22.86 -23.16 5.51
C ARG A 140 -24.18 -23.57 6.19
N GLY A 141 -24.50 -24.86 6.15
CA GLY A 141 -25.78 -25.39 6.64
C GLY A 141 -25.79 -25.60 8.15
N ASP A 142 -25.86 -24.52 8.95
CA ASP A 142 -25.80 -24.60 10.41
C ASP A 142 -26.93 -25.46 11.03
N ASP A 143 -28.11 -25.52 10.39
CA ASP A 143 -29.25 -26.36 10.80
C ASP A 143 -28.98 -27.88 10.71
N CYS A 144 -27.92 -28.31 10.01
CA CYS A 144 -27.63 -29.75 9.83
C CYS A 144 -27.25 -30.46 11.13
N LEU A 145 -26.90 -29.71 12.18
CA LEU A 145 -26.51 -30.24 13.49
C LEU A 145 -27.72 -30.47 14.43
N GLU A 146 -28.91 -29.97 14.06
CA GLU A 146 -30.13 -30.07 14.88
C GLU A 146 -31.10 -31.16 14.39
N GLY A 147 -30.94 -31.66 13.16
CA GLY A 147 -31.86 -32.59 12.51
C GLY A 147 -31.53 -34.08 12.65
N SER A 148 -32.56 -34.92 12.78
CA SER A 148 -32.45 -36.38 12.57
C SER A 148 -32.38 -36.69 11.07
N LEU A 149 -31.17 -36.63 10.50
CA LEU A 149 -30.89 -37.10 9.13
C LEU A 149 -30.95 -38.64 9.09
N ALA A 150 -32.17 -39.18 9.00
CA ALA A 150 -32.43 -40.59 8.75
C ALA A 150 -32.74 -40.78 7.26
N GLU A 151 -31.81 -41.43 6.54
CA GLU A 151 -31.94 -42.14 5.24
C GLU A 151 -30.67 -42.13 4.36
N LEU A 152 -29.54 -41.53 4.79
CA LEU A 152 -28.27 -41.55 4.03
C LEU A 152 -27.11 -42.01 4.93
N SER A 153 -26.30 -42.99 4.49
CA SER A 153 -25.14 -43.47 5.27
C SER A 153 -23.88 -42.63 5.01
N PRO A 154 -23.24 -42.05 6.03
CA PRO A 154 -21.79 -42.03 6.15
C PRO A 154 -21.42 -43.33 6.83
N GLY A 155 -20.67 -44.16 6.11
CA GLY A 155 -19.96 -45.27 6.74
C GLY A 155 -18.75 -44.76 7.54
N ALA A 156 -17.78 -45.64 7.70
CA ALA A 156 -16.42 -45.27 8.09
C ALA A 156 -15.88 -44.12 7.20
N PRO A 157 -15.00 -43.25 7.72
CA PRO A 157 -14.38 -42.19 6.94
C PRO A 157 -13.68 -42.78 5.72
N TRP A 158 -13.79 -42.10 4.58
CA TRP A 158 -13.11 -42.51 3.35
C TRP A 158 -11.60 -42.70 3.61
N GLN A 159 -11.04 -43.78 3.07
CA GLN A 159 -9.61 -44.11 3.22
C GLN A 159 -8.91 -44.04 1.87
N PRO A 160 -7.79 -43.31 1.75
CA PRO A 160 -6.96 -43.34 0.55
C PRO A 160 -6.27 -44.69 0.39
N ASP A 161 -6.21 -45.17 -0.85
CA ASP A 161 -5.52 -46.42 -1.20
C ASP A 161 -4.17 -46.15 -1.90
N LYS A 162 -3.96 -44.93 -2.40
CA LYS A 162 -2.73 -44.50 -3.08
C LYS A 162 -2.04 -43.35 -2.33
N PRO A 163 -0.71 -43.29 -2.39
CA PRO A 163 0.06 -42.21 -1.76
C PRO A 163 -0.29 -40.83 -2.32
N ASP A 164 -0.64 -40.75 -3.60
CA ASP A 164 -0.87 -39.48 -4.31
C ASP A 164 -2.34 -39.05 -4.30
N ASP A 165 -3.23 -39.76 -3.59
CA ASP A 165 -4.61 -39.35 -3.42
C ASP A 165 -4.67 -38.00 -2.67
N VAL A 166 -5.22 -36.97 -3.32
CA VAL A 166 -5.34 -35.63 -2.71
C VAL A 166 -6.46 -35.64 -1.67
N LEU A 167 -6.17 -35.17 -0.46
CA LEU A 167 -7.13 -35.08 0.65
C LEU A 167 -7.68 -33.66 0.83
N PHE A 168 -6.81 -32.65 0.71
CA PHE A 168 -7.14 -31.23 0.83
C PHE A 168 -6.41 -30.44 -0.25
N ILE A 169 -6.92 -29.25 -0.57
CA ILE A 169 -6.20 -28.29 -1.41
C ILE A 169 -6.14 -26.96 -0.66
N TYR A 170 -4.94 -26.51 -0.32
CA TYR A 170 -4.69 -25.19 0.24
C TYR A 170 -4.16 -24.23 -0.83
N HIS A 171 -3.98 -22.97 -0.46
CA HIS A 171 -3.47 -21.92 -1.34
C HIS A 171 -2.30 -21.17 -0.72
N THR A 172 -1.34 -20.76 -1.54
CA THR A 172 -0.28 -19.80 -1.16
C THR A 172 -0.47 -18.51 -1.90
N SER A 173 -0.07 -17.38 -1.30
CA SER A 173 -0.23 -16.04 -1.88
C SER A 173 0.52 -15.80 -3.19
N GLY A 174 1.39 -16.73 -3.62
CA GLY A 174 2.08 -16.69 -4.91
C GLY A 174 3.00 -15.48 -5.07
N SER A 175 4.18 -15.49 -4.43
CA SER A 175 5.15 -14.38 -4.43
C SER A 175 5.60 -13.90 -5.83
N THR A 176 5.46 -14.74 -6.86
CA THR A 176 5.98 -14.50 -8.21
C THR A 176 4.92 -14.20 -9.27
N SER A 177 3.64 -14.53 -9.03
CA SER A 177 2.57 -14.45 -10.06
C SER A 177 1.42 -13.52 -9.70
N GLY A 178 1.31 -13.07 -8.45
CA GLY A 178 0.19 -12.23 -7.98
C GLY A 178 -1.16 -12.96 -7.84
N ILE A 179 -1.26 -14.20 -8.35
CA ILE A 179 -2.42 -15.10 -8.22
C ILE A 179 -2.05 -16.23 -7.24
N PRO A 180 -2.91 -16.55 -6.26
CA PRO A 180 -2.65 -17.64 -5.33
C PRO A 180 -2.48 -18.99 -6.04
N LYS A 181 -1.49 -19.79 -5.63
CA LYS A 181 -1.20 -21.11 -6.21
C LYS A 181 -1.86 -22.21 -5.39
N LEU A 182 -2.35 -23.25 -6.06
CA LEU A 182 -2.92 -24.43 -5.41
C LEU A 182 -1.81 -25.31 -4.84
N VAL A 183 -2.01 -25.77 -3.60
CA VAL A 183 -1.16 -26.75 -2.91
C VAL A 183 -2.03 -27.95 -2.54
N PRO A 184 -2.07 -28.99 -3.40
CA PRO A 184 -2.75 -30.24 -3.08
C PRO A 184 -1.96 -31.06 -2.06
N ASP A 185 -2.62 -31.43 -0.96
CA ASP A 185 -2.07 -32.27 0.09
C ASP A 185 -2.41 -33.73 -0.20
N THR A 186 -1.40 -34.54 -0.50
CA THR A 186 -1.57 -35.97 -0.82
C THR A 186 -1.67 -36.82 0.44
N ALA A 187 -2.22 -38.03 0.32
CA ALA A 187 -2.35 -38.99 1.42
C ALA A 187 -1.01 -39.29 2.09
N LYS A 188 0.06 -39.50 1.30
CA LYS A 188 1.43 -39.69 1.80
C LYS A 188 1.90 -38.49 2.63
N TRP A 189 1.67 -37.29 2.12
CA TRP A 189 2.10 -36.05 2.77
C TRP A 189 1.33 -35.83 4.08
N VAL A 190 0.00 -35.95 4.06
CA VAL A 190 -0.85 -35.77 5.25
C VAL A 190 -0.53 -36.79 6.33
N ASP A 191 -0.39 -38.06 5.95
CA ASP A 191 -0.01 -39.15 6.85
C ASP A 191 1.33 -38.88 7.56
N HIS A 192 2.32 -38.36 6.82
CA HIS A 192 3.60 -37.97 7.38
C HIS A 192 3.48 -36.77 8.34
N ILE A 193 2.75 -35.72 7.95
CA ILE A 193 2.59 -34.52 8.77
C ILE A 193 1.86 -34.85 10.07
N ILE A 194 0.74 -35.59 10.04
CA ILE A 194 0.00 -35.95 11.26
C ILE A 194 0.91 -36.72 12.22
N ARG A 195 1.80 -37.59 11.73
CA ARG A 195 2.76 -38.33 12.57
C ARG A 195 3.84 -37.47 13.22
N LYS A 196 4.03 -36.22 12.79
CA LYS A 196 4.96 -35.28 13.42
C LYS A 196 4.46 -34.76 14.79
N SER A 197 3.18 -34.94 15.13
CA SER A 197 2.59 -34.52 16.42
C SER A 197 3.37 -34.99 17.65
N GLY A 198 3.82 -36.25 17.68
CA GLY A 198 4.60 -36.76 18.80
C GLY A 198 5.98 -36.10 18.94
N THR A 199 6.56 -35.63 17.83
CA THR A 199 7.84 -34.90 17.87
C THR A 199 7.64 -33.46 18.38
N TRP A 200 6.50 -32.85 18.06
CA TRP A 200 6.10 -31.56 18.62
C TRP A 200 5.98 -31.63 20.15
N GLU A 201 5.18 -32.59 20.65
CA GLU A 201 4.99 -32.82 22.10
C GLU A 201 6.30 -33.11 22.82
N ALA A 202 7.17 -33.92 22.21
CA ALA A 202 8.47 -34.27 22.78
C ALA A 202 9.44 -33.09 22.92
N ARG A 203 9.20 -31.98 22.23
CA ARG A 203 10.02 -30.75 22.26
C ARG A 203 9.39 -29.64 23.11
N CYS A 204 8.24 -29.88 23.74
CA CYS A 204 7.68 -28.99 24.75
C CYS A 204 8.49 -29.02 26.05
N ASN A 205 8.37 -27.98 26.87
CA ASN A 205 9.11 -27.88 28.13
C ASN A 205 8.77 -29.00 29.13
N MET A 206 7.48 -29.29 29.26
CA MET A 206 6.97 -30.31 30.19
C MET A 206 6.26 -31.41 29.42
N SER A 207 6.48 -32.65 29.87
CA SER A 207 5.63 -33.77 29.45
C SER A 207 4.27 -33.66 30.13
N ARG A 208 3.20 -33.74 29.36
CA ARG A 208 1.83 -33.76 29.85
C ARG A 208 1.10 -34.98 29.33
N GLU A 209 0.09 -35.40 30.09
CA GLU A 209 -0.84 -36.44 29.62
C GLU A 209 -1.62 -35.99 28.37
N ARG A 210 -1.86 -34.67 28.26
CA ARG A 210 -2.44 -34.03 27.08
C ARG A 210 -2.02 -32.56 27.01
N MET A 211 -1.90 -32.05 25.80
CA MET A 211 -1.74 -30.62 25.54
C MET A 211 -3.09 -29.92 25.42
N THR A 212 -3.13 -28.67 25.85
CA THR A 212 -4.23 -27.74 25.52
C THR A 212 -3.62 -26.59 24.75
N SER A 213 -3.99 -26.44 23.48
CA SER A 213 -3.45 -25.40 22.60
C SER A 213 -4.49 -24.33 22.29
N LEU A 214 -4.06 -23.06 22.18
CA LEU A 214 -4.91 -22.00 21.64
C LEU A 214 -4.87 -22.04 20.11
N GLN A 215 -6.02 -21.88 19.46
CA GLN A 215 -6.09 -21.86 18.01
C GLN A 215 -5.37 -20.65 17.41
N ILE A 216 -4.49 -20.89 16.43
CA ILE A 216 -3.62 -19.87 15.83
C ILE A 216 -4.32 -18.96 14.81
N GLY A 217 -5.40 -19.42 14.19
CA GLY A 217 -6.09 -18.69 13.13
C GLY A 217 -7.21 -19.49 12.46
N SER A 218 -7.52 -19.13 11.21
CA SER A 218 -8.60 -19.76 10.42
C SER A 218 -8.27 -21.20 10.05
N PHE A 219 -9.22 -22.13 10.16
CA PHE A 219 -9.12 -23.52 9.69
C PHE A 219 -8.86 -23.65 8.18
N CYS A 220 -9.07 -22.59 7.40
CA CYS A 220 -8.68 -22.54 5.99
C CYS A 220 -7.18 -22.28 5.81
N HIS A 221 -6.47 -21.88 6.86
CA HIS A 221 -5.01 -21.76 6.90
C HIS A 221 -4.38 -23.04 7.48
N MET A 222 -3.36 -23.56 6.82
CA MET A 222 -2.77 -24.86 7.13
C MET A 222 -2.29 -25.02 8.59
N ALA A 223 -1.66 -24.00 9.17
CA ALA A 223 -1.22 -24.03 10.58
C ALA A 223 -2.34 -24.35 11.58
N ALA A 224 -3.53 -23.80 11.37
CA ALA A 224 -4.71 -24.04 12.20
C ALA A 224 -5.28 -25.46 12.02
N SER A 225 -5.14 -26.02 10.81
CA SER A 225 -5.49 -27.42 10.54
C SER A 225 -4.54 -28.37 11.26
N PHE A 226 -3.22 -28.10 11.24
CA PHE A 226 -2.23 -28.93 11.94
C PHE A 226 -2.47 -29.00 13.44
N ILE A 227 -2.75 -27.87 14.10
CA ILE A 227 -3.04 -27.85 15.54
C ILE A 227 -4.22 -28.78 15.86
N LEU A 228 -5.29 -28.76 15.06
CA LEU A 228 -6.43 -29.63 15.26
C LEU A 228 -6.13 -31.09 14.89
N TRP A 229 -5.39 -31.35 13.81
CA TRP A 229 -4.99 -32.71 13.43
C TRP A 229 -4.13 -33.37 14.50
N PHE A 230 -3.16 -32.64 15.05
CA PHE A 230 -2.29 -33.12 16.12
C PHE A 230 -3.09 -33.33 17.40
N ALA A 231 -3.97 -32.39 17.76
CA ALA A 231 -4.83 -32.55 18.93
C ALA A 231 -5.73 -33.78 18.83
N VAL A 232 -6.30 -34.03 17.64
CA VAL A 232 -7.14 -35.20 17.38
C VAL A 232 -6.33 -36.48 17.50
N ARG A 233 -5.14 -36.55 16.89
CA ARG A 233 -4.30 -37.75 16.90
C ARG A 233 -3.82 -38.10 18.32
N GLU A 234 -3.42 -37.10 19.10
CA GLU A 234 -2.83 -37.31 20.43
C GLU A 234 -3.87 -37.35 21.59
N GLY A 235 -5.15 -37.07 21.32
CA GLY A 235 -6.16 -37.01 22.38
C GLY A 235 -6.08 -35.73 23.22
N SER A 236 -5.55 -34.67 22.62
CA SER A 236 -5.32 -33.33 23.18
C SER A 236 -6.50 -32.38 22.91
N CYS A 237 -6.43 -31.14 23.39
CA CYS A 237 -7.51 -30.15 23.32
C CYS A 237 -7.08 -28.87 22.58
N VAL A 238 -7.99 -28.30 21.79
CA VAL A 238 -7.83 -26.98 21.14
C VAL A 238 -8.89 -26.01 21.66
N ILE A 239 -8.46 -24.84 22.10
CA ILE A 239 -9.35 -23.75 22.52
C ILE A 239 -9.60 -22.84 21.32
N LEU A 240 -10.87 -22.68 20.95
CA LEU A 240 -11.30 -21.67 19.99
C LEU A 240 -11.61 -20.37 20.73
N PRO A 241 -10.98 -19.24 20.36
CA PRO A 241 -11.26 -17.99 21.03
C PRO A 241 -12.64 -17.44 20.64
N SER A 242 -13.16 -16.54 21.46
CA SER A 242 -14.45 -15.88 21.17
C SER A 242 -14.39 -14.92 19.99
N VAL A 243 -13.23 -14.29 19.79
CA VAL A 243 -12.94 -13.39 18.69
C VAL A 243 -11.47 -13.46 18.32
N PHE A 244 -11.14 -13.13 17.08
CA PHE A 244 -9.78 -13.04 16.59
C PHE A 244 -9.46 -11.60 16.15
N PRO A 245 -8.30 -11.01 16.54
CA PRO A 245 -7.32 -11.54 17.49
C PRO A 245 -7.88 -11.68 18.92
N GLN A 246 -7.30 -12.59 19.70
CA GLN A 246 -7.82 -12.95 21.02
C GLN A 246 -7.58 -11.84 22.06
N PRO A 247 -8.58 -11.49 22.90
CA PRO A 247 -8.36 -10.56 24.00
C PRO A 247 -7.37 -11.10 25.04
N ILE A 248 -6.50 -10.24 25.58
CA ILE A 248 -5.53 -10.61 26.63
C ILE A 248 -6.21 -11.20 27.87
N SER A 249 -7.39 -10.68 28.23
CA SER A 249 -8.19 -11.21 29.35
C SER A 249 -8.60 -12.67 29.11
N GLU A 250 -8.92 -13.03 27.87
CA GLU A 250 -9.32 -14.39 27.50
C GLU A 250 -8.12 -15.35 27.54
N ILE A 251 -6.96 -14.91 27.04
CA ILE A 251 -5.70 -15.68 27.13
C ILE A 251 -5.37 -15.95 28.60
N LYS A 252 -5.44 -14.92 29.45
CA LYS A 252 -5.18 -15.06 30.89
C LYS A 252 -6.17 -16.03 31.54
N TYR A 253 -7.46 -15.91 31.22
CA TYR A 253 -8.49 -16.83 31.68
C TYR A 253 -8.18 -18.29 31.30
N PHE A 254 -7.70 -18.54 30.07
CA PHE A 254 -7.34 -19.90 29.66
C PHE A 254 -6.09 -20.44 30.33
N LEU A 255 -5.06 -19.61 30.52
CA LEU A 255 -3.84 -19.97 31.25
C LEU A 255 -4.12 -20.28 32.73
N ASP A 256 -5.01 -19.49 33.34
CA ASP A 256 -5.29 -19.56 34.77
C ASP A 256 -6.32 -20.63 35.12
N GLU A 257 -7.34 -20.85 34.28
CA GLU A 257 -8.51 -21.67 34.63
C GLU A 257 -8.74 -22.88 33.70
N HIS A 258 -8.24 -22.87 32.47
CA HIS A 258 -8.51 -23.94 31.48
C HIS A 258 -7.29 -24.76 31.07
N GLY A 259 -6.16 -24.54 31.76
CA GLY A 259 -4.94 -25.31 31.56
C GLY A 259 -4.34 -25.16 30.17
N LEU A 260 -4.47 -23.99 29.54
CA LEU A 260 -3.77 -23.65 28.31
C LEU A 260 -2.27 -23.87 28.51
N SER A 261 -1.72 -24.87 27.82
CA SER A 261 -0.34 -25.31 27.98
C SER A 261 0.53 -24.95 26.79
N ASN A 262 -0.08 -24.70 25.63
CA ASN A 262 0.62 -24.33 24.42
C ASN A 262 0.00 -23.09 23.76
N LEU A 263 0.74 -22.00 23.86
CA LEU A 263 0.42 -20.73 23.23
C LEU A 263 1.46 -20.49 22.13
N CYS A 264 1.20 -21.01 20.93
CA CYS A 264 2.02 -20.74 19.74
C CYS A 264 1.17 -19.98 18.71
N LEU A 265 1.56 -18.73 18.43
CA LEU A 265 0.81 -17.83 17.52
C LEU A 265 1.72 -17.31 16.40
N PHE A 266 1.15 -16.66 15.38
CA PHE A 266 1.97 -15.92 14.42
C PHE A 266 2.76 -14.79 15.13
N PRO A 267 4.02 -14.52 14.76
CA PRO A 267 4.88 -13.59 15.49
C PRO A 267 4.27 -12.23 15.83
N PRO A 268 3.53 -11.53 14.95
CA PRO A 268 2.96 -10.22 15.31
C PRO A 268 1.99 -10.29 16.50
N PHE A 269 1.19 -11.35 16.59
CA PHE A 269 0.27 -11.55 17.72
C PHE A 269 1.02 -11.97 18.99
N MET A 270 2.05 -12.80 18.85
CA MET A 270 2.90 -13.18 19.98
C MET A 270 3.64 -11.96 20.57
N SER A 271 4.28 -11.15 19.72
CA SER A 271 4.93 -9.90 20.10
C SER A 271 3.98 -8.92 20.81
N ALA A 272 2.72 -8.83 20.37
CA ALA A 272 1.72 -8.03 21.09
C ALA A 272 1.48 -8.52 22.52
N ILE A 273 1.37 -9.83 22.74
CA ILE A 273 1.20 -10.45 24.05
C ILE A 273 2.45 -10.24 24.92
N ILE A 274 3.65 -10.46 24.37
CA ILE A 274 4.92 -10.28 25.07
C ILE A 274 5.10 -8.82 25.52
N ARG A 275 4.84 -7.86 24.62
CA ARG A 275 4.91 -6.43 24.96
C ARG A 275 3.88 -6.01 26.02
N GLN A 276 2.71 -6.64 26.05
CA GLN A 276 1.76 -6.42 27.13
C GLN A 276 2.27 -7.01 28.46
N ALA A 277 2.87 -8.21 28.43
CA ALA A 277 3.42 -8.86 29.61
C ALA A 277 4.59 -8.08 30.24
N ARG A 278 5.34 -7.29 29.45
CA ARG A 278 6.35 -6.34 29.97
C ARG A 278 5.75 -5.31 30.93
N LYS A 279 4.48 -4.97 30.76
CA LYS A 279 3.76 -3.94 31.52
C LYS A 279 2.77 -4.51 32.54
N ASP A 280 2.48 -5.81 32.44
CA ASP A 280 1.51 -6.51 33.28
C ASP A 280 2.15 -7.75 33.95
N PRO A 281 2.65 -7.62 35.19
CA PRO A 281 3.23 -8.73 35.94
C PRO A 281 2.25 -9.90 36.15
N SER A 282 0.95 -9.63 36.19
CA SER A 282 -0.08 -10.66 36.36
C SER A 282 -0.24 -11.51 35.10
N LEU A 283 -0.17 -10.89 33.93
CA LEU A 283 -0.13 -11.61 32.65
C LEU A 283 1.16 -12.44 32.53
N LEU A 284 2.32 -11.87 32.88
CA LEU A 284 3.58 -12.60 32.86
C LEU A 284 3.55 -13.84 33.77
N ALA A 285 2.99 -13.72 34.97
CA ALA A 285 2.81 -14.83 35.89
C ALA A 285 1.93 -15.95 35.30
N SER A 286 0.88 -15.60 34.55
CA SER A 286 0.03 -16.56 33.85
C SER A 286 0.75 -17.23 32.67
N LEU A 287 1.51 -16.47 31.88
CA LEU A 287 2.27 -17.03 30.73
C LEU A 287 3.29 -18.08 31.17
N LYS A 288 3.90 -17.92 32.35
CA LYS A 288 4.84 -18.90 32.93
C LYS A 288 4.21 -20.26 33.25
N LYS A 289 2.88 -20.39 33.21
CA LYS A 289 2.17 -21.66 33.40
C LYS A 289 2.16 -22.52 32.14
N ALA A 290 2.36 -21.93 30.97
CA ALA A 290 2.39 -22.63 29.70
C ALA A 290 3.73 -23.35 29.49
N ASP A 291 3.68 -24.50 28.85
CA ASP A 291 4.87 -25.26 28.45
C ASP A 291 5.58 -24.63 27.26
N CYS A 292 4.82 -23.95 26.41
CA CYS A 292 5.29 -23.29 25.20
C CYS A 292 4.58 -21.94 25.04
N VAL A 293 5.36 -20.88 24.91
CA VAL A 293 4.94 -19.52 24.53
C VAL A 293 5.74 -19.15 23.27
N GLY A 294 5.39 -19.77 22.15
CA GLY A 294 6.19 -19.77 20.94
C GLY A 294 5.54 -19.07 19.76
N SER A 295 6.18 -19.18 18.60
CA SER A 295 5.62 -18.64 17.36
C SER A 295 6.09 -19.39 16.13
N GLY A 296 5.40 -19.22 15.01
CA GLY A 296 5.77 -19.83 13.74
C GLY A 296 5.13 -19.18 12.52
N GLY A 297 5.65 -19.51 11.35
CA GLY A 297 5.19 -19.02 10.04
C GLY A 297 5.81 -17.69 9.57
N LEU A 298 6.45 -16.94 10.48
CA LEU A 298 7.32 -15.80 10.18
C LEU A 298 8.50 -15.83 11.15
N ASP A 299 9.54 -15.06 10.87
CA ASP A 299 10.63 -14.88 11.83
C ASP A 299 10.10 -14.12 13.07
N PRO A 300 10.32 -14.64 14.29
CA PRO A 300 9.97 -13.92 15.50
C PRO A 300 10.81 -12.65 15.65
N ASP A 301 10.38 -11.73 16.52
CA ASP A 301 11.21 -10.60 16.96
C ASP A 301 12.22 -11.10 18.01
N PRO A 302 13.55 -11.17 17.71
CA PRO A 302 14.55 -11.61 18.67
C PRO A 302 14.59 -10.85 20.00
N ALA A 303 14.15 -9.59 20.07
CA ALA A 303 14.14 -8.83 21.31
C ALA A 303 12.98 -9.28 22.21
N ASP A 304 11.81 -9.53 21.64
CA ASP A 304 10.69 -10.15 22.35
C ASP A 304 11.02 -11.57 22.81
N VAL A 305 11.67 -12.37 21.96
CA VAL A 305 12.12 -13.73 22.32
C VAL A 305 13.16 -13.67 23.45
N ALA A 306 14.20 -12.84 23.30
CA ALA A 306 15.24 -12.70 24.31
C ALA A 306 14.67 -12.25 25.67
N TRP A 307 13.77 -11.26 25.65
CA TRP A 307 13.09 -10.80 26.87
C TRP A 307 12.22 -11.90 27.48
N GLY A 308 11.38 -12.57 26.69
CA GLY A 308 10.49 -13.61 27.20
C GLY A 308 11.28 -14.78 27.81
N ARG A 309 12.35 -15.22 27.14
CA ARG A 309 13.28 -16.22 27.68
C ARG A 309 13.98 -15.74 28.94
N SER A 310 14.40 -14.48 29.03
CA SER A 310 15.01 -13.93 30.24
C SER A 310 14.02 -13.88 31.42
N GLN A 311 12.71 -13.82 31.15
CA GLN A 311 11.69 -13.95 32.18
C GLN A 311 11.39 -15.41 32.56
N GLY A 312 11.95 -16.40 31.87
CA GLY A 312 11.71 -17.83 32.09
C GLY A 312 10.56 -18.41 31.26
N LEU A 313 10.18 -17.76 30.14
CA LEU A 313 9.24 -18.33 29.18
C LEU A 313 9.98 -19.28 28.23
N HIS A 314 9.32 -20.38 27.84
CA HIS A 314 9.84 -21.36 26.88
C HIS A 314 9.30 -21.02 25.49
N MET A 315 10.16 -20.48 24.63
CA MET A 315 9.75 -19.83 23.38
C MET A 315 10.29 -20.58 22.16
N PRO A 316 9.64 -21.68 21.74
CA PRO A 316 10.03 -22.38 20.52
C PRO A 316 9.69 -21.55 19.27
N ASN A 317 10.54 -21.68 18.26
CA ASN A 317 10.32 -21.17 16.91
C ASN A 317 9.99 -22.33 15.97
N ILE A 318 8.99 -22.13 15.11
CA ILE A 318 8.48 -23.15 14.20
C ILE A 318 8.60 -22.62 12.77
N LEU A 319 9.45 -23.26 11.98
CA LEU A 319 9.45 -23.04 10.55
C LEU A 319 8.31 -23.82 9.94
N GLY A 320 7.44 -23.14 9.19
CA GLY A 320 6.32 -23.75 8.52
C GLY A 320 6.05 -23.09 7.18
N SER A 321 5.61 -23.88 6.21
CA SER A 321 5.11 -23.44 4.91
C SER A 321 3.91 -24.29 4.50
N THR A 322 3.13 -23.81 3.54
CA THR A 322 2.00 -24.59 3.03
C THR A 322 2.50 -25.83 2.29
N GLU A 323 3.65 -25.75 1.62
CA GLU A 323 4.20 -26.83 0.81
C GLU A 323 4.91 -27.92 1.63
N LEU A 324 5.64 -27.55 2.68
CA LEU A 324 6.42 -28.49 3.53
C LEU A 324 5.76 -28.78 4.88
N GLY A 325 4.67 -28.08 5.19
CA GLY A 325 3.98 -28.17 6.47
C GLY A 325 4.83 -27.64 7.61
N MET A 326 5.39 -28.54 8.42
CA MET A 326 6.29 -28.21 9.54
C MET A 326 7.63 -28.94 9.34
N PRO A 327 8.60 -28.34 8.62
CA PRO A 327 9.90 -28.95 8.37
C PRO A 327 10.86 -28.88 9.56
N MET A 328 10.85 -27.79 10.34
CA MET A 328 11.83 -27.56 11.41
C MET A 328 11.22 -26.86 12.62
N GLN A 329 11.78 -27.14 13.79
CA GLN A 329 11.35 -26.54 15.06
C GLN A 329 12.53 -26.46 16.03
N SER A 330 12.60 -25.41 16.84
CA SER A 330 13.54 -25.36 17.97
C SER A 330 13.03 -26.14 19.19
N ASP A 331 13.95 -26.52 20.07
CA ASP A 331 13.62 -27.25 21.29
C ASP A 331 13.27 -26.27 22.42
N ALA A 332 12.03 -26.30 22.91
CA ALA A 332 11.57 -25.38 23.96
C ALA A 332 12.27 -25.62 25.31
N ARG A 333 12.88 -26.80 25.50
CA ARG A 333 13.66 -27.16 26.70
C ARG A 333 15.06 -26.57 26.66
N GLU A 334 15.69 -26.59 25.48
CA GLU A 334 16.96 -25.87 25.27
C GLU A 334 16.71 -24.35 25.24
N ASN A 335 15.54 -23.95 24.76
CA ASN A 335 15.09 -22.56 24.64
C ASN A 335 16.11 -21.71 23.84
N THR A 336 16.58 -22.28 22.73
CA THR A 336 17.51 -21.64 21.79
C THR A 336 16.83 -21.36 20.45
N ASP A 337 17.50 -20.57 19.60
CA ASP A 337 17.02 -20.28 18.24
C ASP A 337 17.37 -21.36 17.22
N TYR A 338 18.09 -22.40 17.64
CA TYR A 338 18.51 -23.47 16.74
C TYR A 338 17.29 -24.29 16.28
N LEU A 339 17.01 -24.21 14.99
CA LEU A 339 16.02 -25.02 14.32
C LEU A 339 16.62 -26.40 14.03
N LEU A 340 15.88 -27.43 14.41
CA LEU A 340 16.23 -28.83 14.21
C LEU A 340 15.23 -29.46 13.26
N LEU A 341 15.71 -30.29 12.33
CA LEU A 341 14.86 -31.07 11.44
C LEU A 341 13.89 -31.95 12.25
N LEU A 342 12.67 -32.09 11.75
CA LEU A 342 11.69 -33.03 12.27
C LEU A 342 11.89 -34.42 11.66
N SER A 343 11.82 -35.44 12.51
CA SER A 343 12.15 -36.83 12.17
C SER A 343 11.38 -37.34 10.95
N GLY A 344 12.07 -38.13 10.12
CA GLY A 344 11.48 -38.81 8.96
C GLY A 344 11.42 -37.99 7.66
N SER A 345 11.64 -36.68 7.73
CA SER A 345 11.72 -35.81 6.55
C SER A 345 13.14 -35.86 5.95
N LYS A 346 13.26 -35.78 4.62
CA LYS A 346 14.53 -35.84 3.89
C LYS A 346 14.79 -34.51 3.21
N TYR A 347 15.68 -33.74 3.82
CA TYR A 347 16.06 -32.42 3.35
C TYR A 347 17.57 -32.34 3.11
N GLU A 348 17.96 -31.50 2.17
CA GLU A 348 19.33 -31.06 1.94
C GLU A 348 19.43 -29.56 2.20
N PHE A 349 20.60 -29.12 2.67
CA PHE A 349 20.95 -27.72 2.80
C PHE A 349 22.00 -27.40 1.74
N ILE A 350 21.58 -26.76 0.65
CA ILE A 350 22.43 -26.55 -0.52
C ILE A 350 23.03 -25.14 -0.46
N PRO A 351 24.37 -24.99 -0.55
CA PRO A 351 24.97 -23.66 -0.64
C PRO A 351 24.47 -22.90 -1.87
N ILE A 352 24.02 -21.66 -1.66
CA ILE A 352 23.57 -20.80 -2.76
C ILE A 352 24.71 -20.02 -3.42
N GLY A 353 25.95 -20.24 -2.97
CA GLY A 353 27.17 -19.57 -3.47
C GLY A 353 27.51 -18.25 -2.75
N ASP A 354 26.67 -17.80 -1.82
CA ASP A 354 26.87 -16.61 -1.00
C ASP A 354 27.21 -16.99 0.45
N SER A 355 27.91 -16.10 1.18
CA SER A 355 28.26 -16.26 2.61
C SER A 355 27.89 -15.01 3.41
N LEU A 356 27.66 -15.16 4.71
CA LEU A 356 27.58 -14.05 5.66
C LEU A 356 28.93 -13.31 5.78
N GLU A 357 28.92 -12.09 6.32
CA GLU A 357 30.15 -11.33 6.61
C GLU A 357 31.12 -12.11 7.50
N SER A 358 30.58 -12.93 8.42
CA SER A 358 31.31 -13.79 9.35
C SER A 358 31.90 -15.04 8.69
N GLY A 359 31.61 -15.27 7.39
CA GLY A 359 32.21 -16.30 6.55
C GLY A 359 31.36 -17.57 6.41
N GLU A 360 30.31 -17.75 7.21
CA GLU A 360 29.42 -18.91 7.10
C GLU A 360 28.67 -18.90 5.77
N PRO A 361 28.63 -20.04 5.04
CA PRO A 361 27.88 -20.14 3.79
C PRO A 361 26.37 -20.05 4.06
N LEU A 362 25.67 -19.34 3.18
CA LEU A 362 24.21 -19.37 3.13
C LEU A 362 23.75 -20.64 2.43
N LEU A 363 22.84 -21.35 3.09
CA LEU A 363 22.30 -22.62 2.65
C LEU A 363 20.80 -22.48 2.40
N GLU A 364 20.29 -22.99 1.29
CA GLU A 364 18.86 -23.11 1.03
C GLU A 364 18.34 -24.47 1.52
N LEU A 365 17.17 -24.47 2.17
CA LEU A 365 16.45 -25.69 2.51
C LEU A 365 15.79 -26.29 1.26
N VAL A 366 16.19 -27.52 0.91
CA VAL A 366 15.68 -28.22 -0.28
C VAL A 366 15.09 -29.56 0.13
N CYS A 367 13.85 -29.82 -0.26
CA CYS A 367 13.16 -31.09 -0.03
C CYS A 367 13.39 -32.08 -1.17
N LEU A 368 13.81 -33.29 -0.79
CA LEU A 368 14.15 -34.34 -1.74
C LEU A 368 12.89 -35.05 -2.27
N PRO A 369 12.88 -35.52 -3.53
CA PRO A 369 11.74 -36.20 -4.14
C PRO A 369 11.24 -37.41 -3.32
N GLU A 370 12.17 -38.13 -2.70
CA GLU A 370 11.89 -39.29 -1.86
C GLU A 370 11.42 -38.95 -0.44
N SER A 371 11.34 -37.66 -0.07
CA SER A 371 10.78 -37.25 1.20
C SER A 371 9.27 -37.52 1.23
N PRO A 372 8.72 -38.04 2.34
CA PRO A 372 7.28 -38.26 2.46
C PRO A 372 6.45 -36.96 2.37
N ASP A 373 7.05 -35.83 2.76
CA ASP A 373 6.48 -34.48 2.68
C ASP A 373 7.01 -33.64 1.51
N CYS A 374 7.60 -34.27 0.49
CA CYS A 374 7.82 -33.57 -0.77
C CYS A 374 6.46 -33.25 -1.41
N PRO A 375 6.20 -31.99 -1.81
CA PRO A 375 4.93 -31.59 -2.39
C PRO A 375 4.70 -32.23 -3.77
N VAL A 376 3.52 -32.01 -4.34
CA VAL A 376 3.19 -32.53 -5.67
C VAL A 376 4.17 -32.05 -6.74
N PRO A 377 4.47 -32.86 -7.78
CA PRO A 377 5.47 -32.51 -8.80
C PRO A 377 5.27 -31.17 -9.50
N SER A 378 4.04 -30.65 -9.57
CA SER A 378 3.75 -29.33 -10.14
C SER A 378 4.34 -28.15 -9.34
N LEU A 379 4.73 -28.38 -8.09
CA LEU A 379 5.41 -27.39 -7.24
C LEU A 379 6.93 -27.61 -7.19
N CYS A 380 7.43 -28.73 -7.69
CA CYS A 380 8.85 -29.06 -7.71
C CYS A 380 9.54 -28.53 -8.96
N ALA A 381 10.86 -28.38 -8.87
CA ALA A 381 11.71 -28.09 -10.02
C ALA A 381 11.82 -29.30 -10.96
N THR A 382 12.46 -29.12 -12.11
CA THR A 382 12.60 -30.17 -13.15
C THR A 382 13.39 -31.39 -12.70
N ASP A 383 14.21 -31.27 -11.66
CA ASP A 383 14.94 -32.38 -11.03
C ASP A 383 14.12 -33.13 -9.97
N GLY A 384 12.87 -32.71 -9.74
CA GLY A 384 11.94 -33.27 -8.77
C GLY A 384 12.13 -32.74 -7.35
N LYS A 385 13.15 -31.92 -7.08
CA LYS A 385 13.37 -31.30 -5.76
C LYS A 385 12.43 -30.12 -5.56
N PHE A 386 12.03 -29.88 -4.31
CA PHE A 386 11.33 -28.67 -3.93
C PHE A 386 12.28 -27.71 -3.23
N TYR A 387 12.50 -26.55 -3.85
CA TYR A 387 13.35 -25.48 -3.33
C TYR A 387 12.46 -24.53 -2.51
N SER A 388 12.69 -24.45 -1.20
CA SER A 388 11.78 -23.70 -0.33
C SER A 388 11.97 -22.19 -0.45
N GLY A 389 13.13 -21.74 -0.94
CA GLY A 389 13.54 -20.35 -0.93
C GLY A 389 13.88 -19.82 0.46
N ASP A 390 13.88 -20.65 1.52
CA ASP A 390 14.23 -20.25 2.87
C ASP A 390 15.73 -20.49 3.11
N LEU A 391 16.43 -19.47 3.61
CA LEU A 391 17.88 -19.48 3.77
C LEU A 391 18.29 -19.70 5.23
N PHE A 392 19.40 -20.40 5.41
CA PHE A 392 19.93 -20.81 6.71
C PHE A 392 21.44 -20.66 6.77
N ILE A 393 21.95 -20.64 7.99
CA ILE A 393 23.32 -21.05 8.31
C ILE A 393 23.28 -22.26 9.23
N GLU A 394 24.38 -23.01 9.26
CA GLU A 394 24.58 -24.16 10.15
C GLU A 394 25.74 -23.87 11.12
N PRO A 395 25.49 -23.21 12.28
CA PRO A 395 26.55 -22.89 13.23
C PRO A 395 27.20 -24.12 13.88
N SER A 396 26.48 -25.24 13.91
CA SER A 396 26.99 -26.53 14.37
C SER A 396 26.23 -27.67 13.69
N PRO A 397 26.85 -28.84 13.49
CA PRO A 397 26.23 -29.94 12.74
C PRO A 397 24.81 -30.27 13.21
N GLY A 398 23.83 -30.17 12.30
CA GLY A 398 22.42 -30.45 12.53
C GLY A 398 21.63 -29.34 13.26
N LYS A 399 22.25 -28.19 13.55
CA LYS A 399 21.59 -27.02 14.17
C LYS A 399 21.63 -25.85 13.21
N TYR A 400 20.45 -25.32 12.85
CA TYR A 400 20.32 -24.29 11.83
C TYR A 400 19.73 -23.00 12.41
N LEU A 401 20.11 -21.86 11.83
CA LEU A 401 19.48 -20.57 12.11
C LEU A 401 18.87 -20.05 10.82
N CYS A 402 17.57 -19.72 10.86
CA CYS A 402 16.88 -19.06 9.75
C CYS A 402 17.50 -17.69 9.49
N LYS A 403 17.65 -17.37 8.21
CA LYS A 403 18.15 -16.09 7.70
C LYS A 403 17.12 -15.42 6.78
N GLY A 404 15.86 -15.81 6.89
CA GLY A 404 14.76 -15.28 6.07
C GLY A 404 14.70 -15.91 4.69
N ARG A 405 13.76 -15.41 3.87
CA ARG A 405 13.56 -15.88 2.50
C ARG A 405 14.59 -15.28 1.56
N ASN A 406 14.99 -16.01 0.55
CA ASN A 406 15.87 -15.54 -0.52
C ASN A 406 15.39 -14.20 -1.13
N ASP A 407 14.06 -14.01 -1.24
CA ASP A 407 13.44 -12.77 -1.73
C ASP A 407 13.54 -11.59 -0.74
N ASN A 408 13.77 -11.85 0.57
CA ASN A 408 14.06 -10.82 1.58
C ASN A 408 15.53 -10.35 1.53
N TRP A 409 16.39 -11.02 0.77
CA TRP A 409 17.75 -10.56 0.56
C TRP A 409 17.81 -9.74 -0.73
N ILE A 410 17.89 -8.42 -0.58
CA ILE A 410 17.99 -7.54 -1.73
C ILE A 410 19.45 -7.47 -2.20
N LYS A 411 19.67 -7.51 -3.52
CA LYS A 411 21.01 -7.22 -4.07
C LYS A 411 21.22 -5.72 -4.13
N MET A 412 22.29 -5.23 -3.52
CA MET A 412 22.68 -3.81 -3.53
C MET A 412 23.44 -3.47 -4.84
N GLN A 413 23.78 -2.20 -5.03
CA GLN A 413 24.51 -1.72 -6.22
C GLN A 413 25.81 -2.48 -6.49
N SER A 414 26.49 -2.97 -5.45
CA SER A 414 27.70 -3.79 -5.52
C SER A 414 27.44 -5.27 -5.87
N ALA A 415 26.20 -5.64 -6.15
CA ALA A 415 25.72 -7.02 -6.29
C ALA A 415 25.88 -7.90 -5.04
N LEU A 416 26.30 -7.31 -3.91
CA LEU A 416 26.30 -7.94 -2.60
C LEU A 416 24.89 -7.93 -2.01
N ARG A 417 24.54 -8.97 -1.25
CA ARG A 417 23.22 -9.07 -0.64
C ARG A 417 23.14 -8.24 0.64
N CYS A 418 21.98 -7.63 0.86
CA CYS A 418 21.64 -6.94 2.10
C CYS A 418 20.47 -7.68 2.75
N ASP A 419 20.66 -8.04 4.02
CA ASP A 419 19.65 -8.66 4.87
C ASP A 419 18.65 -7.59 5.36
N THR A 420 17.53 -7.42 4.65
CA THR A 420 16.53 -6.41 5.01
C THR A 420 15.87 -6.71 6.35
N ALA A 421 15.63 -8.00 6.64
CA ALA A 421 14.97 -8.46 7.86
C ALA A 421 15.81 -8.13 9.11
N SER A 422 17.12 -8.32 9.07
CA SER A 422 18.01 -7.91 10.18
C SER A 422 17.96 -6.40 10.46
N ILE A 423 17.78 -5.57 9.43
CA ILE A 423 17.68 -4.11 9.58
C ILE A 423 16.32 -3.73 10.18
N GLU A 424 15.24 -4.31 9.65
CA GLU A 424 13.88 -4.15 10.20
C GLU A 424 13.82 -4.56 11.67
N PHE A 425 14.43 -5.69 12.00
CA PHE A 425 14.52 -6.19 13.36
C PHE A 425 15.22 -5.19 14.29
N ASN A 426 16.38 -4.67 13.90
CA ASN A 426 17.11 -3.73 14.76
C ASN A 426 16.34 -2.42 14.98
N VAL A 427 15.57 -1.96 13.99
CA VAL A 427 14.67 -0.81 14.15
C VAL A 427 13.57 -1.13 15.15
N MET A 428 12.93 -2.30 15.07
CA MET A 428 11.88 -2.69 16.02
C MET A 428 12.43 -2.89 17.44
N GLU A 429 13.62 -3.48 17.58
CA GLU A 429 14.29 -3.70 18.87
C GLU A 429 14.58 -2.37 19.58
N THR A 430 15.06 -1.36 18.85
CA THR A 430 15.57 -0.11 19.45
C THR A 430 14.55 1.03 19.45
N CYS A 431 13.54 0.97 18.58
CA CYS A 431 12.53 2.01 18.38
C CYS A 431 11.09 1.52 18.55
N GLY A 432 10.84 0.21 18.61
CA GLY A 432 9.49 -0.37 18.58
C GLY A 432 8.67 -0.17 19.85
N ASP A 433 9.29 0.17 20.98
CA ASP A 433 8.59 0.40 22.25
C ASP A 433 7.89 1.78 22.28
N ASP A 434 8.51 2.82 21.71
CA ASP A 434 8.09 4.22 21.87
C ASP A 434 7.98 5.03 20.56
N LEU A 435 8.72 4.71 19.50
CA LEU A 435 8.81 5.54 18.29
C LEU A 435 8.15 4.92 17.06
N VAL A 436 8.36 3.63 16.81
CA VAL A 436 7.98 2.96 15.57
C VAL A 436 6.92 1.88 15.85
N ASN A 437 5.85 1.87 15.07
CA ASN A 437 4.81 0.86 15.12
C ASN A 437 5.13 -0.31 14.17
N ALA A 438 5.62 0.02 12.97
CA ALA A 438 6.04 -0.93 11.95
C ALA A 438 7.18 -0.36 11.10
N VAL A 439 7.97 -1.23 10.49
CA VAL A 439 9.12 -0.87 9.65
C VAL A 439 9.24 -1.83 8.48
N VAL A 440 9.67 -1.32 7.33
CA VAL A 440 10.02 -2.09 6.13
C VAL A 440 11.31 -1.54 5.53
N VAL A 441 12.17 -2.42 5.02
CA VAL A 441 13.44 -2.06 4.39
C VAL A 441 13.39 -2.42 2.90
N VAL A 442 13.74 -1.44 2.07
CA VAL A 442 13.72 -1.53 0.60
C VAL A 442 15.03 -1.01 0.01
N GLY A 443 15.37 -1.35 -1.22
CA GLY A 443 16.55 -0.74 -1.88
C GLY A 443 17.32 -1.59 -2.88
N VAL A 444 16.67 -2.52 -3.59
CA VAL A 444 17.33 -3.32 -4.63
C VAL A 444 18.09 -2.41 -5.61
N GLY A 445 19.37 -2.72 -5.85
CA GLY A 445 20.26 -2.00 -6.77
C GLY A 445 20.77 -0.65 -6.27
N ARG A 446 20.48 -0.26 -5.03
CA ARG A 446 20.90 1.04 -4.46
C ARG A 446 22.25 0.96 -3.74
N PRO A 447 22.94 2.09 -3.51
CA PRO A 447 24.19 2.10 -2.73
C PRO A 447 23.99 1.72 -1.26
N CYS A 448 22.80 1.98 -0.71
CA CYS A 448 22.40 1.62 0.66
C CYS A 448 20.90 1.31 0.73
N PRO A 449 20.45 0.51 1.71
CA PRO A 449 19.04 0.22 1.93
C PRO A 449 18.33 1.45 2.53
N THR A 450 17.02 1.54 2.32
CA THR A 450 16.13 2.60 2.84
C THR A 450 15.10 1.99 3.78
N ILE A 451 14.92 2.64 4.93
CA ILE A 451 13.96 2.25 5.95
C ILE A 451 12.68 3.10 5.78
N MET A 452 11.53 2.45 5.67
CA MET A 452 10.20 3.06 5.75
C MET A 452 9.60 2.74 7.12
N VAL A 453 9.14 3.74 7.86
CA VAL A 453 8.60 3.57 9.22
C VAL A 453 7.17 4.07 9.33
N GLU A 454 6.33 3.30 10.03
CA GLU A 454 5.06 3.77 10.56
C GLU A 454 5.30 4.31 11.99
N PRO A 455 5.18 5.62 12.24
CA PRO A 455 5.39 6.20 13.56
C PRO A 455 4.24 5.90 14.53
N LYS A 456 4.54 5.77 15.83
CA LYS A 456 3.47 5.66 16.85
C LYS A 456 2.74 6.99 17.01
N SER A 457 1.43 6.95 17.30
CA SER A 457 0.56 8.13 17.41
C SER A 457 1.03 9.22 18.39
N ASN A 458 1.87 8.87 19.36
CA ASN A 458 2.40 9.77 20.38
C ASN A 458 3.84 10.25 20.08
N SER A 459 4.47 9.70 19.03
CA SER A 459 5.86 9.98 18.66
C SER A 459 6.01 11.22 17.76
N ILE A 460 4.90 11.71 17.20
CA ILE A 460 4.79 12.98 16.50
C ILE A 460 3.95 13.90 17.40
N MET A 461 4.56 14.87 18.07
CA MET A 461 3.86 15.77 18.99
C MET A 461 2.77 16.59 18.27
N ASN A 462 1.60 16.66 18.92
CA ASN A 462 0.43 17.53 18.72
C ASN A 462 0.24 18.28 17.37
N PRO A 463 -0.90 18.11 16.69
CA PRO A 463 -1.21 18.75 15.39
C PRO A 463 -1.54 20.26 15.47
N ARG A 464 -1.04 20.99 16.48
CA ARG A 464 -1.38 22.41 16.71
C ARG A 464 -0.22 23.37 16.96
N GLU A 465 1.04 22.92 16.96
CA GLU A 465 2.18 23.83 17.13
C GLU A 465 3.34 23.51 16.16
N VAL A 466 3.70 24.50 15.33
CA VAL A 466 5.01 24.78 14.71
C VAL A 466 5.75 23.63 13.97
N ASP A 467 5.81 23.75 12.63
CA ASP A 467 6.80 23.16 11.70
C ASP A 467 6.97 21.62 11.73
N ASP A 468 6.11 20.91 11.00
CA ASP A 468 6.10 19.44 10.83
C ASP A 468 7.40 18.86 10.21
N SER A 469 8.26 19.70 9.64
CA SER A 469 9.57 19.25 9.13
C SER A 469 10.56 18.92 10.25
N ASP A 470 10.47 19.62 11.39
CA ASP A 470 11.39 19.45 12.51
C ASP A 470 11.02 18.23 13.37
N SER A 471 9.73 17.88 13.45
CA SER A 471 9.25 16.67 14.14
C SER A 471 9.67 15.39 13.38
N VAL A 472 9.50 15.37 12.05
CA VAL A 472 9.91 14.26 11.18
C VAL A 472 11.43 14.10 11.17
N GLU A 473 12.20 15.19 11.06
CA GLU A 473 13.67 15.14 11.12
C GLU A 473 14.20 14.78 12.51
N LYS A 474 13.47 15.09 13.60
CA LYS A 474 13.79 14.59 14.94
C LYS A 474 13.55 13.09 15.06
N LEU A 475 12.41 12.60 14.58
CA LEU A 475 12.08 11.17 14.59
C LEU A 475 13.13 10.37 13.79
N LYS A 476 13.45 10.83 12.58
CA LYS A 476 14.50 10.25 11.73
C LYS A 476 15.86 10.19 12.41
N ARG A 477 16.31 11.31 12.99
CA ARG A 477 17.60 11.38 13.70
C ARG A 477 17.63 10.45 14.91
N GLU A 478 16.53 10.36 15.64
CA GLU A 478 16.44 9.49 16.80
C GLU A 478 16.44 8.00 16.41
N ILE A 479 15.72 7.61 15.35
CA ILE A 479 15.76 6.24 14.81
C ILE A 479 17.19 5.89 14.37
N LEU A 480 17.80 6.71 13.53
CA LEU A 480 19.18 6.49 13.04
C LEU A 480 20.19 6.38 14.18
N LYS A 481 20.08 7.24 15.19
CA LYS A 481 20.95 7.23 16.37
C LYS A 481 20.83 5.92 17.16
N ARG A 482 19.61 5.39 17.31
CA ARG A 482 19.36 4.17 18.09
C ARG A 482 19.83 2.90 17.38
N ILE A 483 19.73 2.86 16.06
CA ILE A 483 20.20 1.72 15.25
C ILE A 483 21.72 1.75 14.95
N GLU A 484 22.36 2.92 15.09
CA GLU A 484 23.78 3.14 14.78
C GLU A 484 24.75 2.08 15.37
N PRO A 485 24.61 1.62 16.63
CA PRO A 485 25.52 0.62 17.21
C PRO A 485 25.52 -0.73 16.48
N PHE A 486 24.38 -1.13 15.92
CA PHE A 486 24.23 -2.35 15.13
C PHE A 486 24.84 -2.18 13.73
N HIS A 487 24.53 -1.07 13.05
CA HIS A 487 24.97 -0.84 11.67
C HIS A 487 26.44 -0.44 11.52
N LYS A 488 27.08 0.16 12.53
CA LYS A 488 28.52 0.48 12.51
C LYS A 488 29.42 -0.74 12.26
N ARG A 489 28.93 -1.94 12.56
CA ARG A 489 29.68 -3.20 12.44
C ARG A 489 29.50 -3.91 11.09
N ARG A 490 28.55 -3.47 10.26
CA ARG A 490 28.28 -4.02 8.93
C ARG A 490 29.01 -3.29 7.81
N TYR A 491 29.14 -3.92 6.65
CA TYR A 491 29.62 -3.31 5.42
C TYR A 491 28.80 -2.08 5.05
N GLU A 492 29.45 -1.10 4.41
CA GLU A 492 28.85 0.20 4.08
C GLU A 492 27.54 0.08 3.28
N HIS A 493 27.43 -0.93 2.41
CA HIS A 493 26.25 -1.18 1.58
C HIS A 493 25.06 -1.80 2.35
N GLU A 494 25.26 -2.24 3.60
CA GLU A 494 24.21 -2.74 4.50
C GLU A 494 23.83 -1.71 5.57
N ARG A 495 24.50 -0.55 5.61
CA ARG A 495 24.18 0.52 6.55
C ARG A 495 22.99 1.32 6.01
N PRO A 496 21.84 1.30 6.69
CA PRO A 496 20.71 2.10 6.28
C PRO A 496 21.07 3.57 6.44
N ALA A 497 20.87 4.32 5.36
CA ALA A 497 20.77 5.76 5.44
C ALA A 497 19.28 6.10 5.55
N VAL A 498 18.91 7.06 6.39
CA VAL A 498 17.67 7.80 6.14
C VAL A 498 18.06 8.99 5.27
N GLU A 499 17.85 8.82 3.97
CA GLU A 499 18.02 9.85 2.95
C GLU A 499 16.67 10.07 2.24
N ASN A 500 16.34 11.33 1.94
CA ASN A 500 15.45 11.59 0.81
C ASN A 500 16.10 10.99 -0.43
N LEU A 501 15.35 10.23 -1.22
CA LEU A 501 15.86 9.51 -2.39
C LEU A 501 16.76 10.39 -3.29
N PRO A 502 17.95 9.91 -3.71
CA PRO A 502 18.80 10.60 -4.67
C PRO A 502 18.24 10.50 -6.09
N GLN A 503 18.45 11.57 -6.87
CA GLN A 503 18.21 11.61 -8.31
C GLN A 503 19.19 10.68 -9.06
N LEU A 504 18.67 9.81 -9.94
CA LEU A 504 19.47 9.06 -10.92
C LEU A 504 19.13 9.47 -12.35
N GLN A 505 20.18 9.48 -13.18
CA GLN A 505 20.35 10.25 -14.42
C GLN A 505 19.43 9.88 -15.59
N GLN A 506 19.17 10.91 -16.40
CA GLN A 506 18.41 10.92 -17.67
C GLN A 506 19.03 10.05 -18.78
N PRO A 507 18.20 9.59 -19.73
CA PRO A 507 18.60 9.46 -21.12
C PRO A 507 17.96 10.53 -22.02
N ALA A 508 18.83 11.12 -22.86
CA ALA A 508 18.64 11.85 -24.11
C ALA A 508 17.47 12.87 -24.27
N ALA A 509 17.79 14.11 -23.89
CA ALA A 509 17.52 15.38 -24.57
C ALA A 509 16.15 15.59 -25.25
N VAL A 510 15.26 16.24 -24.50
CA VAL A 510 14.38 17.28 -25.05
C VAL A 510 14.87 18.61 -24.47
N HIS A 511 15.10 19.63 -25.30
CA HIS A 511 15.82 20.86 -24.93
C HIS A 511 15.34 21.51 -23.62
N THR A 512 16.07 21.31 -22.53
CA THR A 512 15.71 21.68 -21.15
C THR A 512 16.05 23.12 -20.76
N ARG A 513 16.40 24.01 -21.70
CA ARG A 513 16.83 25.39 -21.37
C ARG A 513 16.22 26.41 -22.31
N TYR A 514 15.48 27.35 -21.74
CA TYR A 514 14.95 28.53 -22.43
C TYR A 514 15.75 29.76 -22.02
N ALA A 515 16.06 30.66 -22.95
CA ALA A 515 16.82 31.88 -22.64
C ALA A 515 16.03 33.12 -23.06
N VAL A 516 15.81 34.02 -22.10
CA VAL A 516 15.35 35.39 -22.39
C VAL A 516 16.61 36.23 -22.64
N LYS A 517 16.72 36.76 -23.85
CA LYS A 517 17.89 37.52 -24.29
C LYS A 517 17.58 39.01 -24.42
N SER A 518 18.57 39.84 -24.17
CA SER A 518 18.56 41.27 -24.52
C SER A 518 19.92 41.66 -25.09
N GLU A 519 19.90 42.40 -26.18
CA GLU A 519 21.07 43.00 -26.86
C GLU A 519 21.04 44.54 -26.74
N ASP A 520 20.10 45.07 -25.94
CA ASP A 520 19.93 46.50 -25.75
C ASP A 520 20.95 47.03 -24.74
N GLU A 521 21.64 48.11 -25.06
CA GLU A 521 22.60 48.70 -24.12
C GLU A 521 21.89 49.49 -23.02
N ALA A 522 22.30 49.28 -21.77
CA ALA A 522 21.78 50.01 -20.61
C ALA A 522 22.89 50.34 -19.61
N SER A 523 22.79 51.54 -19.01
CA SER A 523 23.68 51.96 -17.94
C SER A 523 22.94 52.60 -16.77
N VAL A 524 23.57 52.58 -15.59
CA VAL A 524 23.13 53.27 -14.37
C VAL A 524 24.35 53.91 -13.71
N ASP A 525 24.24 55.19 -13.38
CA ASP A 525 25.27 56.00 -12.75
C ASP A 525 24.79 56.41 -11.35
N ALA A 526 25.64 56.26 -10.32
CA ALA A 526 25.33 56.67 -8.96
C ALA A 526 26.00 58.00 -8.60
N SER A 527 25.24 58.90 -7.97
CA SER A 527 25.67 60.23 -7.53
C SER A 527 25.70 60.39 -6.00
N SER A 528 25.24 59.39 -5.25
CA SER A 528 25.13 59.44 -3.79
C SER A 528 25.24 58.05 -3.17
N ALA A 529 25.19 57.97 -1.83
CA ALA A 529 25.19 56.72 -1.08
C ALA A 529 23.89 55.88 -1.25
N THR A 530 22.88 56.40 -1.94
CA THR A 530 21.63 55.68 -2.24
C THR A 530 21.81 54.83 -3.50
N VAL A 531 21.36 53.57 -3.44
CA VAL A 531 21.42 52.65 -4.59
C VAL A 531 20.55 53.20 -5.73
N GLN A 532 21.17 53.39 -6.90
CA GLN A 532 20.48 53.71 -8.14
C GLN A 532 20.23 52.41 -8.91
N THR A 533 19.04 52.27 -9.49
CA THR A 533 18.67 51.04 -10.21
C THR A 533 17.95 51.32 -11.52
N LYS A 534 18.06 50.39 -12.48
CA LYS A 534 17.29 50.41 -13.74
C LYS A 534 16.94 48.98 -14.16
N ILE A 535 15.67 48.73 -14.45
CA ILE A 535 15.26 47.48 -15.10
C ILE A 535 15.80 47.48 -16.53
N TRP A 536 16.57 46.46 -16.86
CA TRP A 536 17.22 46.33 -18.15
C TRP A 536 16.36 45.57 -19.15
N PHE A 537 15.95 44.34 -18.82
CA PHE A 537 15.02 43.55 -19.61
C PHE A 537 14.18 42.63 -18.74
N LYS A 538 13.12 42.07 -19.33
CA LYS A 538 12.09 41.29 -18.64
C LYS A 538 11.78 40.00 -19.39
N SER A 539 11.41 38.95 -18.67
CA SER A 539 10.74 37.78 -19.25
C SER A 539 9.32 38.13 -19.71
N PRO A 540 8.71 37.30 -20.57
CA PRO A 540 7.25 37.29 -20.70
C PRO A 540 6.57 36.97 -19.35
N PRO A 541 5.29 37.33 -19.16
CA PRO A 541 4.48 36.86 -18.04
C PRO A 541 4.49 35.34 -17.95
N LEU A 542 4.76 34.81 -16.78
CA LEU A 542 4.86 33.37 -16.57
C LEU A 542 3.48 32.75 -16.39
N SER A 543 3.15 31.75 -17.20
CA SER A 543 1.93 30.96 -17.04
C SER A 543 2.08 29.95 -15.90
N THR A 544 0.96 29.45 -15.38
CA THR A 544 0.96 28.37 -14.38
C THR A 544 1.71 27.13 -14.86
N LEU A 545 1.60 26.80 -16.16
CA LEU A 545 2.33 25.68 -16.76
C LEU A 545 3.84 25.96 -16.78
N THR A 546 4.25 27.15 -17.21
CA THR A 546 5.66 27.55 -17.23
C THR A 546 6.26 27.51 -15.84
N LEU A 547 5.56 28.01 -14.82
CA LEU A 547 6.02 27.98 -13.42
C LEU A 547 6.27 26.56 -12.91
N ARG A 548 5.45 25.59 -13.30
CA ARG A 548 5.63 24.18 -12.93
C ARG A 548 6.88 23.56 -13.55
N MET A 549 7.28 24.05 -14.71
CA MET A 549 8.44 23.52 -15.41
C MET A 549 9.75 24.25 -15.06
N ILE A 550 9.71 25.45 -14.46
CA ILE A 550 10.91 26.19 -14.05
C ILE A 550 11.59 25.45 -12.88
N HIS A 551 12.76 24.89 -13.16
CA HIS A 551 13.59 24.22 -12.17
C HIS A 551 14.63 25.16 -11.57
N ALA A 552 15.27 25.96 -12.41
CA ALA A 552 16.25 26.94 -11.98
C ALA A 552 16.38 28.10 -12.96
N ILE A 553 16.94 29.21 -12.51
CA ILE A 553 17.30 30.36 -13.35
C ILE A 553 18.73 30.79 -13.09
N LYS A 554 19.38 31.29 -14.13
CA LYS A 554 20.73 31.85 -14.06
C LYS A 554 20.89 32.99 -15.06
N LEU A 555 21.53 34.07 -14.62
CA LEU A 555 21.82 35.22 -15.47
C LEU A 555 23.27 35.19 -15.91
N PHE A 556 23.46 35.40 -17.22
CA PHE A 556 24.73 35.74 -17.83
C PHE A 556 24.60 37.16 -18.37
N ALA A 557 25.56 38.02 -18.08
CA ALA A 557 25.56 39.39 -18.57
C ALA A 557 26.95 39.80 -19.00
N GLU A 558 27.01 40.49 -20.13
CA GLU A 558 28.21 41.18 -20.59
C GLU A 558 28.13 42.63 -20.09
N SER A 559 28.92 42.93 -19.06
CA SER A 559 28.87 44.21 -18.36
C SER A 559 30.24 44.63 -17.83
N HIS A 560 30.38 45.91 -17.52
CA HIS A 560 31.59 46.48 -16.94
C HIS A 560 31.24 47.64 -15.99
N ASP A 561 32.23 48.09 -15.22
CA ASP A 561 32.09 49.23 -14.31
C ASP A 561 32.69 50.52 -14.91
N GLN A 562 32.86 51.59 -14.13
CA GLN A 562 33.44 52.84 -14.62
C GLN A 562 34.92 52.75 -15.06
N GLY A 563 35.61 51.64 -14.79
CA GLY A 563 36.98 51.39 -15.23
C GLY A 563 38.08 51.96 -14.36
N PHE A 564 37.75 52.52 -13.20
CA PHE A 564 38.73 52.97 -12.22
C PHE A 564 38.13 52.91 -10.82
N VAL A 565 38.96 52.55 -9.83
CA VAL A 565 38.57 52.49 -8.42
C VAL A 565 39.66 53.11 -7.56
N SER A 566 39.28 54.10 -6.75
CA SER A 566 40.21 54.87 -5.90
C SER A 566 40.53 54.17 -4.57
N ALA A 567 39.67 53.27 -4.09
CA ALA A 567 39.86 52.53 -2.83
C ALA A 567 39.29 51.10 -2.94
N LEU A 568 40.06 50.19 -3.56
CA LEU A 568 39.65 48.81 -3.82
C LEU A 568 39.26 48.04 -2.54
N GLU A 569 39.88 48.40 -1.41
CA GLU A 569 39.62 47.81 -0.08
C GLU A 569 38.18 48.04 0.42
N GLN A 570 37.46 49.01 -0.15
CA GLN A 570 36.09 49.34 0.22
C GLN A 570 35.04 48.53 -0.56
N GLY A 571 35.45 47.63 -1.45
CA GLY A 571 34.57 46.70 -2.16
C GLY A 571 34.06 47.21 -3.52
N ASN A 572 33.24 46.38 -4.18
CA ASN A 572 32.58 46.69 -5.45
C ASN A 572 31.16 47.21 -5.20
N TRP A 573 30.82 48.34 -5.82
CA TRP A 573 29.52 48.99 -5.68
C TRP A 573 28.68 48.99 -6.97
N THR A 574 28.94 48.05 -7.87
CA THR A 574 28.14 47.77 -9.08
C THR A 574 27.81 46.28 -9.20
N TRP A 575 26.54 45.97 -9.42
CA TRP A 575 26.05 44.59 -9.50
C TRP A 575 24.75 44.48 -10.31
N LEU A 576 24.38 43.24 -10.64
CA LEU A 576 23.11 42.91 -11.27
C LEU A 576 22.20 42.12 -10.32
N GLU A 577 20.91 42.35 -10.42
CA GLU A 577 19.88 41.67 -9.63
C GLU A 577 18.82 41.02 -10.52
N LEU A 578 18.22 39.96 -9.99
CA LEU A 578 16.98 39.38 -10.49
C LEU A 578 15.83 39.88 -9.61
N VAL A 579 14.74 40.29 -10.25
CA VAL A 579 13.58 40.94 -9.61
C VAL A 579 12.30 40.25 -10.06
N ILE A 580 11.42 39.90 -9.12
CA ILE A 580 10.05 39.48 -9.46
C ILE A 580 9.18 40.72 -9.52
N LEU A 581 8.46 40.88 -10.63
CA LEU A 581 7.48 41.93 -10.87
C LEU A 581 6.07 41.32 -10.90
N ASP A 582 5.08 42.05 -10.39
CA ASP A 582 3.69 41.58 -10.35
C ASP A 582 3.09 41.34 -11.74
N SER A 583 3.52 42.12 -12.74
CA SER A 583 3.06 42.02 -14.12
C SER A 583 4.10 42.57 -15.11
N LYS A 584 3.83 42.43 -16.41
CA LYS A 584 4.68 43.01 -17.48
C LYS A 584 4.86 44.53 -17.38
N ASP A 585 3.84 45.23 -16.88
CA ASP A 585 3.79 46.70 -16.82
C ASP A 585 4.37 47.24 -15.51
N ALA A 586 4.55 46.39 -14.49
CA ALA A 586 5.14 46.78 -13.22
C ALA A 586 6.61 47.22 -13.40
N THR A 587 7.01 48.26 -12.66
CA THR A 587 8.37 48.84 -12.67
C THR A 587 9.09 48.73 -11.33
N SER A 588 8.37 48.36 -10.27
CA SER A 588 8.88 48.13 -8.93
C SER A 588 8.83 46.65 -8.53
N PRO A 589 9.77 46.16 -7.70
CA PRO A 589 9.74 44.79 -7.20
C PRO A 589 8.44 44.44 -6.46
N LYS A 590 7.94 43.23 -6.70
CA LYS A 590 6.89 42.62 -5.88
C LYS A 590 7.41 42.44 -4.46
N LYS A 591 6.56 42.65 -3.47
CA LYS A 591 6.87 42.43 -2.06
C LYS A 591 6.24 41.13 -1.57
N ASP A 592 6.95 40.41 -0.71
CA ASP A 592 6.40 39.24 -0.01
C ASP A 592 5.42 39.65 1.10
N ARG A 593 4.84 38.65 1.77
CA ARG A 593 3.84 38.85 2.84
C ARG A 593 4.39 39.64 4.05
N ASN A 594 5.71 39.72 4.19
CA ASN A 594 6.38 40.48 5.26
C ASN A 594 6.82 41.88 4.78
N GLY A 595 6.44 42.28 3.56
CA GLY A 595 6.77 43.56 2.97
C GLY A 595 8.19 43.66 2.40
N LYS A 596 8.92 42.54 2.29
CA LYS A 596 10.28 42.50 1.74
C LYS A 596 10.23 42.36 0.22
N GLU A 597 11.05 43.14 -0.48
CA GLU A 597 11.15 43.05 -1.95
C GLU A 597 11.71 41.69 -2.39
N LEU A 598 11.05 41.08 -3.37
CA LEU A 598 11.47 39.84 -4.02
C LEU A 598 12.57 40.13 -5.03
N VAL A 599 13.78 40.31 -4.49
CA VAL A 599 14.99 40.67 -5.22
C VAL A 599 16.14 39.78 -4.73
N VAL A 600 16.97 39.32 -5.66
CA VAL A 600 18.22 38.61 -5.35
C VAL A 600 19.38 39.16 -6.19
N THR A 601 20.54 39.31 -5.59
CA THR A 601 21.77 39.68 -6.31
C THR A 601 22.25 38.50 -7.16
N SER A 602 22.44 38.71 -8.46
CA SER A 602 22.95 37.69 -9.37
C SER A 602 24.47 37.59 -9.29
N HIS A 603 25.17 38.69 -9.55
CA HIS A 603 26.63 38.81 -9.45
C HIS A 603 27.06 40.28 -9.44
N THR A 604 28.25 40.54 -8.94
CA THR A 604 28.93 41.84 -9.01
C THR A 604 29.73 41.95 -10.30
N ASN A 605 30.02 43.18 -10.72
CA ASN A 605 30.90 43.39 -11.87
C ASN A 605 32.36 43.01 -11.59
N LYS A 606 33.16 42.88 -12.65
CA LYS A 606 34.61 42.97 -12.52
C LYS A 606 34.99 44.41 -12.18
N VAL A 607 35.80 44.54 -11.13
CA VAL A 607 36.17 45.85 -10.59
C VAL A 607 37.27 46.50 -11.43
N GLY A 608 37.09 47.78 -11.76
CA GLY A 608 38.07 48.61 -12.46
C GLY A 608 38.23 48.28 -13.93
N SER A 609 37.19 47.78 -14.61
CA SER A 609 37.23 47.44 -16.05
C SER A 609 36.32 48.33 -16.88
N LYS A 610 36.81 48.75 -18.06
CA LYS A 610 35.99 49.37 -19.12
C LYS A 610 35.63 48.39 -20.23
N ASP A 611 36.17 47.18 -20.15
CA ASP A 611 35.97 46.16 -21.16
C ASP A 611 34.72 45.38 -20.81
N TYR A 612 33.80 45.28 -21.77
CA TYR A 612 32.64 44.42 -21.68
C TYR A 612 33.10 42.96 -21.54
N GLU A 613 32.82 42.37 -20.38
CA GLU A 613 33.19 41.00 -20.06
C GLU A 613 31.96 40.19 -19.67
N TRP A 614 31.91 38.95 -20.15
CA TRP A 614 30.87 38.01 -19.77
C TRP A 614 31.06 37.55 -18.33
N MET A 615 30.05 37.78 -17.52
CA MET A 615 29.96 37.28 -16.17
C MET A 615 28.68 36.48 -15.99
N GLN A 616 28.71 35.62 -14.98
CA GLN A 616 27.60 34.75 -14.64
C GLN A 616 27.32 34.82 -13.15
N GLY A 617 26.04 34.80 -12.80
CA GLY A 617 25.61 34.71 -11.42
C GLY A 617 25.47 33.29 -10.90
N ASP A 618 25.08 33.21 -9.63
CA ASP A 618 24.66 31.96 -9.02
C ASP A 618 23.40 31.40 -9.70
N THR A 619 23.23 30.08 -9.60
CA THR A 619 22.00 29.41 -10.00
C THR A 619 20.98 29.54 -8.87
N PHE A 620 19.80 30.09 -9.18
CA PHE A 620 18.67 30.15 -8.26
C PHE A 620 17.70 29.03 -8.64
N ASP A 621 17.52 28.06 -7.75
CA ASP A 621 16.59 26.93 -7.94
C ASP A 621 15.30 27.10 -7.12
N THR A 622 14.35 26.19 -7.29
CA THR A 622 13.05 26.18 -6.59
C THR A 622 13.14 25.99 -5.07
N SER A 623 14.32 25.70 -4.50
CA SER A 623 14.50 25.66 -3.05
C SER A 623 14.54 27.08 -2.46
N ARG A 624 14.96 28.08 -3.25
CA ARG A 624 15.14 29.47 -2.82
C ARG A 624 13.80 30.19 -2.71
N HIS A 625 13.65 30.98 -1.65
CA HIS A 625 12.46 31.81 -1.42
C HIS A 625 12.07 32.67 -2.62
N PHE A 626 13.05 33.19 -3.37
CA PHE A 626 12.84 33.99 -4.57
C PHE A 626 11.97 33.25 -5.60
N LEU A 627 12.39 32.08 -6.08
CA LEU A 627 11.60 31.32 -7.07
C LEU A 627 10.29 30.74 -6.50
N LYS A 628 10.25 30.37 -5.22
CA LYS A 628 9.00 29.94 -4.54
C LYS A 628 7.93 31.03 -4.49
N SER A 629 8.31 32.30 -4.63
CA SER A 629 7.39 33.43 -4.56
C SER A 629 6.77 33.82 -5.91
N LEU A 630 7.13 33.10 -6.99
CA LEU A 630 6.54 33.31 -8.31
C LEU A 630 5.10 32.81 -8.36
N GLU A 631 4.22 33.66 -8.88
CA GLU A 631 2.82 33.35 -9.13
C GLU A 631 2.49 33.57 -10.61
N ALA A 632 1.40 32.97 -11.08
CA ALA A 632 0.96 33.13 -12.46
C ALA A 632 0.76 34.61 -12.79
N GLY A 633 1.26 35.04 -13.95
CA GLY A 633 1.25 36.43 -14.39
C GLY A 633 2.48 37.24 -13.96
N ASN A 634 3.29 36.75 -13.01
CA ASN A 634 4.53 37.42 -12.61
C ASN A 634 5.58 37.41 -13.73
N VAL A 635 6.51 38.35 -13.64
CA VAL A 635 7.60 38.53 -14.62
C VAL A 635 8.95 38.55 -13.89
N ILE A 636 9.95 37.88 -14.44
CA ILE A 636 11.34 37.97 -13.95
C ILE A 636 12.06 39.06 -14.74
N ALA A 637 12.58 40.04 -14.03
CA ALA A 637 13.32 41.16 -14.60
C ALA A 637 14.78 41.16 -14.15
N VAL A 638 15.66 41.66 -15.01
CA VAL A 638 17.07 41.91 -14.70
C VAL A 638 17.24 43.40 -14.39
N ARG A 639 17.85 43.72 -13.25
CA ARG A 639 18.04 45.08 -12.75
C ARG A 639 19.52 45.40 -12.59
N LEU A 640 19.97 46.51 -13.17
CA LEU A 640 21.32 47.05 -12.98
C LEU A 640 21.36 47.92 -11.73
N CYS A 641 22.42 47.82 -10.93
CA CYS A 641 22.58 48.54 -9.67
C CYS A 641 23.95 49.22 -9.58
N ALA A 642 23.97 50.47 -9.11
CA ALA A 642 25.18 51.20 -8.76
C ALA A 642 24.96 51.99 -7.45
N ARG A 643 26.03 52.17 -6.66
CA ARG A 643 26.00 52.92 -5.40
C ARG A 643 27.28 53.74 -5.21
N PHE A 644 27.15 54.91 -4.58
CA PHE A 644 28.20 55.91 -4.34
C PHE A 644 28.61 56.73 -5.57
N ALA A 645 28.95 57.99 -5.31
CA ALA A 645 29.32 58.94 -6.34
C ALA A 645 30.51 58.43 -7.17
N GLY A 646 30.35 58.40 -8.50
CA GLY A 646 31.40 57.99 -9.44
C GLY A 646 31.38 56.51 -9.82
N TRP A 647 30.49 55.69 -9.22
CA TRP A 647 30.28 54.31 -9.66
C TRP A 647 29.22 54.23 -10.75
N LYS A 648 29.53 53.47 -11.79
CA LYS A 648 28.66 53.27 -12.95
C LYS A 648 28.71 51.82 -13.38
N ILE A 649 27.56 51.24 -13.72
CA ILE A 649 27.45 49.97 -14.44
C ILE A 649 26.93 50.21 -15.85
N SER A 650 27.54 49.53 -16.83
CA SER A 650 27.04 49.45 -18.21
C SER A 650 26.96 47.98 -18.65
N ALA A 651 25.88 47.60 -19.33
CA ALA A 651 25.64 46.25 -19.81
C ALA A 651 25.06 46.28 -21.23
N ARG A 652 25.41 45.31 -22.07
CA ARG A 652 24.99 45.29 -23.48
C ARG A 652 24.40 43.96 -23.98
N ASN A 653 24.82 42.83 -23.41
CA ASN A 653 24.27 41.52 -23.77
C ASN A 653 23.86 40.73 -22.52
N GLY A 654 22.59 40.38 -22.40
CA GLY A 654 22.03 39.69 -21.23
C GLY A 654 21.32 38.42 -21.63
N HIS A 655 21.59 37.31 -20.94
CA HIS A 655 20.93 36.02 -21.12
C HIS A 655 20.41 35.53 -19.76
N LEU A 656 19.11 35.66 -19.54
CA LEU A 656 18.44 34.98 -18.43
C LEU A 656 18.08 33.57 -18.89
N VAL A 657 18.88 32.60 -18.49
CA VAL A 657 18.68 31.19 -18.78
C VAL A 657 17.76 30.60 -17.72
N ILE A 658 16.68 30.00 -18.18
CA ILE A 658 15.66 29.30 -17.41
C ILE A 658 15.82 27.81 -17.73
N ASP A 659 16.22 27.05 -16.72
CA ASP A 659 16.28 25.59 -16.76
C ASP A 659 14.86 25.06 -16.57
N ILE A 660 14.38 24.34 -17.56
CA ILE A 660 13.02 23.81 -17.67
C ILE A 660 13.10 22.29 -17.55
N LYS A 661 12.30 21.71 -16.64
CA LYS A 661 12.19 20.27 -16.41
C LYS A 661 10.90 19.73 -17.05
N ASP A 662 10.88 18.42 -17.34
CA ASP A 662 9.66 17.72 -17.78
C ASP A 662 8.55 17.82 -16.71
N ASP A 663 7.29 17.96 -17.15
CA ASP A 663 6.09 18.02 -16.28
C ASP A 663 5.73 16.66 -15.64
N ASN A 664 6.68 15.73 -15.54
CA ASN A 664 6.51 14.38 -14.96
C ASN A 664 6.80 14.35 -13.44
N ASP A 665 6.97 15.52 -12.81
CA ASP A 665 7.14 15.60 -11.36
C ASP A 665 5.81 15.36 -10.63
N PRO A 666 5.84 14.78 -9.41
CA PRO A 666 4.64 14.61 -8.61
C PRO A 666 3.87 15.93 -8.48
N PHE A 667 2.58 15.93 -8.86
CA PHE A 667 1.74 17.12 -8.71
C PHE A 667 1.32 17.28 -7.24
N PRO A 668 1.76 18.35 -6.54
CA PRO A 668 1.36 18.57 -5.16
C PRO A 668 -0.09 19.03 -5.11
N ILE A 669 -0.96 18.21 -4.51
CA ILE A 669 -2.35 18.57 -4.26
C ILE A 669 -2.39 19.54 -3.08
N THR A 670 -2.40 20.84 -3.37
CA THR A 670 -2.47 21.89 -2.35
C THR A 670 -3.92 22.29 -2.08
N PRO A 671 -4.29 22.56 -0.81
CA PRO A 671 -5.64 23.05 -0.50
C PRO A 671 -5.96 24.35 -1.25
N ILE A 672 -7.22 24.51 -1.67
CA ILE A 672 -7.72 25.80 -2.17
C ILE A 672 -7.56 26.81 -1.03
N SER A 673 -6.82 27.89 -1.27
CA SER A 673 -6.51 28.87 -0.23
C SER A 673 -7.80 29.48 0.31
N ILE A 674 -8.02 29.30 1.61
CA ILE A 674 -9.10 29.92 2.37
C ILE A 674 -8.50 30.98 3.28
N ASN A 675 -9.17 32.13 3.36
CA ASN A 675 -8.93 33.09 4.42
C ASN A 675 -9.64 32.59 5.67
N THR A 676 -8.89 32.28 6.73
CA THR A 676 -9.43 31.70 7.96
C THR A 676 -10.35 32.65 8.74
N ASN A 677 -10.37 33.94 8.38
CA ASN A 677 -11.29 34.93 8.93
C ASN A 677 -12.64 34.94 8.21
N ASP A 678 -12.74 34.30 7.04
CA ASP A 678 -13.98 34.21 6.26
C ASP A 678 -14.67 32.87 6.52
N ALA A 679 -16.00 32.82 6.38
CA ALA A 679 -16.74 31.58 6.50
C ALA A 679 -16.28 30.56 5.44
N ILE A 680 -15.99 29.33 5.86
CA ILE A 680 -15.57 28.26 4.95
C ILE A 680 -16.72 27.94 4.00
N PRO A 681 -16.54 28.06 2.67
CA PRO A 681 -17.61 27.76 1.72
C PRO A 681 -18.06 26.30 1.82
N PRO A 682 -19.36 26.02 1.96
CA PRO A 682 -19.87 24.66 2.05
C PRO A 682 -19.85 23.96 0.69
N ARG A 683 -19.63 22.64 0.71
CA ARG A 683 -19.88 21.81 -0.47
C ARG A 683 -21.39 21.63 -0.63
N ARG A 684 -21.93 21.94 -1.81
CA ARG A 684 -23.38 21.92 -2.09
C ARG A 684 -23.79 20.66 -2.85
N ASN A 685 -25.04 20.24 -2.64
CA ASN A 685 -25.67 19.25 -3.52
C ASN A 685 -25.82 19.87 -4.93
N ILE A 686 -25.46 19.11 -5.96
CA ILE A 686 -25.39 19.57 -7.35
C ILE A 686 -26.73 20.07 -7.90
N GLU A 687 -27.85 19.48 -7.49
CA GLU A 687 -29.17 19.91 -7.95
C GLU A 687 -29.56 21.23 -7.32
N ALA A 688 -29.41 21.35 -5.99
CA ALA A 688 -29.72 22.58 -5.28
C ALA A 688 -28.84 23.75 -5.78
N TRP A 689 -27.55 23.50 -6.01
CA TRP A 689 -26.63 24.48 -6.57
C TRP A 689 -27.02 24.90 -7.99
N TYR A 690 -27.39 23.95 -8.85
CA TYR A 690 -27.79 24.24 -10.22
C TYR A 690 -29.13 24.98 -10.30
N GLU A 691 -30.12 24.66 -9.46
CA GLU A 691 -31.37 25.41 -9.38
C GLU A 691 -31.15 26.82 -8.85
N GLU A 692 -30.32 26.99 -7.81
CA GLU A 692 -29.96 28.30 -7.25
C GLU A 692 -29.27 29.19 -8.31
N ALA A 693 -28.40 28.61 -9.14
CA ALA A 693 -27.73 29.31 -10.24
C ALA A 693 -28.70 29.91 -11.27
N LYS A 694 -29.94 29.42 -11.39
CA LYS A 694 -30.94 29.99 -12.31
C LYS A 694 -31.53 31.31 -11.82
N THR A 695 -31.46 31.57 -10.51
CA THR A 695 -32.10 32.73 -9.87
C THR A 695 -31.11 33.64 -9.12
N ASN A 696 -29.86 33.20 -8.91
CA ASN A 696 -28.83 33.96 -8.21
C ASN A 696 -27.61 34.16 -9.11
N ASN A 697 -27.37 35.42 -9.50
CA ASN A 697 -26.28 35.81 -10.42
C ASN A 697 -24.88 35.46 -9.87
N GLU A 698 -24.66 35.53 -8.55
CA GLU A 698 -23.37 35.17 -7.95
C GLU A 698 -23.07 33.67 -8.03
N ILE A 699 -24.11 32.83 -8.02
CA ILE A 699 -24.00 31.38 -8.17
C ILE A 699 -23.96 31.01 -9.65
N ALA A 700 -24.68 31.76 -10.50
CA ALA A 700 -24.57 31.67 -11.94
C ALA A 700 -23.13 31.94 -12.42
N LEU A 701 -22.39 32.85 -11.80
CA LEU A 701 -20.96 33.05 -12.06
C LEU A 701 -20.12 31.80 -11.73
N GLU A 702 -20.38 31.13 -10.60
CA GLU A 702 -19.70 29.88 -10.27
C GLU A 702 -19.98 28.79 -11.31
N LEU A 703 -21.25 28.62 -11.70
CA LEU A 703 -21.66 27.67 -12.73
C LEU A 703 -20.96 28.00 -14.07
N SER A 704 -20.92 29.27 -14.44
CA SER A 704 -20.30 29.75 -15.67
C SER A 704 -18.80 29.43 -15.72
N LEU A 705 -18.09 29.67 -14.61
CA LEU A 705 -16.68 29.31 -14.46
C LEU A 705 -16.48 27.80 -14.47
N PHE A 706 -17.33 27.05 -13.75
CA PHE A 706 -17.23 25.59 -13.68
C PHE A 706 -17.38 24.95 -15.06
N ILE A 707 -18.38 25.37 -15.85
CA ILE A 707 -18.60 24.88 -17.20
C ILE A 707 -17.41 25.17 -18.12
N ARG A 708 -16.85 26.39 -18.07
CA ARG A 708 -15.66 26.73 -18.86
C ARG A 708 -14.43 25.96 -18.41
N ALA A 709 -14.23 25.81 -17.11
CA ALA A 709 -13.12 25.07 -16.55
C ALA A 709 -13.18 23.58 -16.89
N VAL A 710 -14.34 22.93 -16.80
CA VAL A 710 -14.51 21.52 -17.20
C VAL A 710 -14.30 21.37 -18.72
N LYS A 711 -14.80 22.31 -19.53
CA LYS A 711 -14.54 22.32 -20.98
C LYS A 711 -13.05 22.43 -21.30
N ALA A 712 -12.34 23.33 -20.63
CA ALA A 712 -10.89 23.47 -20.75
C ALA A 712 -10.14 22.24 -20.23
N PHE A 713 -10.63 21.62 -19.16
CA PHE A 713 -10.03 20.41 -18.58
C PHE A 713 -10.13 19.22 -19.53
N GLN A 714 -11.29 19.06 -20.18
CA GLN A 714 -11.56 18.02 -21.17
C GLN A 714 -10.83 18.26 -22.51
N SER A 715 -10.50 19.50 -22.86
CA SER A 715 -9.79 19.81 -24.12
C SER A 715 -8.28 19.54 -24.06
N LEU A 716 -7.73 19.28 -22.87
CA LEU A 716 -6.31 18.97 -22.70
C LEU A 716 -5.94 17.65 -23.38
N PRO A 717 -4.79 17.59 -24.05
CA PRO A 717 -4.39 16.40 -24.80
C PRO A 717 -4.02 15.22 -23.87
N PRO A 718 -4.18 13.96 -24.30
CA PRO A 718 -3.94 12.76 -23.48
C PRO A 718 -2.53 12.58 -22.89
N ASP A 719 -1.54 13.23 -23.50
CA ASP A 719 -0.15 13.25 -23.05
C ASP A 719 0.08 14.24 -21.90
N ASN A 720 -0.81 15.21 -21.70
CA ASN A 720 -0.78 16.10 -20.55
C ASN A 720 -1.17 15.34 -19.28
N GLN A 721 -0.27 15.29 -18.28
CA GLN A 721 -0.51 14.61 -17.01
C GLN A 721 -1.76 15.13 -16.29
N LEU A 722 -2.07 16.43 -16.36
CA LEU A 722 -3.27 17.02 -15.74
C LEU A 722 -4.47 17.12 -16.70
N SER A 723 -4.50 16.32 -17.77
CA SER A 723 -5.69 16.19 -18.62
C SER A 723 -6.79 15.43 -17.91
N PHE A 724 -8.06 15.70 -18.29
CA PHE A 724 -9.20 14.93 -17.82
C PHE A 724 -8.99 13.43 -18.07
N TYR A 725 -8.41 13.09 -19.23
CA TYR A 725 -8.10 11.74 -19.65
C TYR A 725 -7.14 11.01 -18.69
N ARG A 726 -6.00 11.63 -18.33
CA ARG A 726 -5.02 11.03 -17.40
C ARG A 726 -5.55 10.97 -15.97
N ILE A 727 -6.20 12.04 -15.50
CA ILE A 727 -6.75 12.10 -14.14
C ILE A 727 -7.86 11.07 -13.95
N ALA A 728 -8.74 10.86 -14.93
CA ALA A 728 -9.77 9.82 -14.88
C ALA A 728 -9.18 8.40 -14.80
N GLY A 729 -8.02 8.16 -15.44
CA GLY A 729 -7.27 6.91 -15.34
C GLY A 729 -6.84 6.54 -13.91
N ILE A 730 -6.69 7.51 -13.01
CA ILE A 730 -6.47 7.25 -11.57
C ILE A 730 -7.66 6.47 -10.99
N HIS A 731 -8.87 6.92 -11.32
CA HIS A 731 -10.10 6.34 -10.79
C HIS A 731 -10.41 4.98 -11.40
N GLY A 732 -10.06 4.72 -12.66
CA GLY A 732 -10.20 3.38 -13.23
C GLY A 732 -10.18 3.34 -14.75
N TYR A 733 -10.78 4.33 -15.41
CA TYR A 733 -10.83 4.42 -16.87
C TYR A 733 -10.42 5.82 -17.31
N PRO A 734 -9.58 5.96 -18.36
CA PRO A 734 -9.07 4.91 -19.24
C PRO A 734 -7.98 4.07 -18.56
N TYR A 735 -8.04 2.75 -18.70
CA TYR A 735 -7.05 1.86 -18.08
C TYR A 735 -5.69 1.87 -18.79
N ASN A 736 -5.61 2.43 -20.00
CA ASN A 736 -4.43 2.38 -20.86
C ASN A 736 -3.45 3.53 -20.57
N VAL A 737 -3.68 4.27 -19.48
CA VAL A 737 -2.85 5.39 -19.05
C VAL A 737 -2.41 5.24 -17.60
N SER A 738 -1.12 5.08 -17.38
CA SER A 738 -0.56 5.22 -16.04
C SER A 738 -0.63 6.67 -15.55
N TRP A 739 -0.84 6.83 -14.25
CA TRP A 739 -0.71 8.11 -13.56
C TRP A 739 0.71 8.26 -13.01
N ASN A 740 1.40 9.33 -13.41
CA ASN A 740 2.68 9.77 -12.83
C ASN A 740 3.87 8.80 -12.97
N MET A 741 4.09 8.25 -14.18
CA MET A 741 5.21 7.34 -14.47
C MET A 741 6.09 7.77 -15.66
N GLY A 742 5.83 8.93 -16.28
CA GLY A 742 6.55 9.37 -17.49
C GLY A 742 6.30 8.50 -18.73
N GLU A 743 5.40 7.52 -18.65
CA GLU A 743 5.05 6.60 -19.72
C GLU A 743 3.95 7.19 -20.62
N ALA A 744 4.11 7.02 -21.95
CA ALA A 744 3.10 7.41 -22.93
C ALA A 744 1.80 6.60 -22.75
N PRO A 745 0.62 7.12 -23.15
CA PRO A 745 -0.60 6.32 -23.18
C PRO A 745 -0.40 5.08 -24.05
N ILE A 746 -0.73 3.91 -23.51
CA ILE A 746 -0.69 2.66 -24.27
C ILE A 746 -1.76 2.77 -25.36
N PRO A 747 -1.44 2.52 -26.64
CA PRO A 747 -2.44 2.53 -27.71
C PRO A 747 -3.55 1.53 -27.39
N LEU A 748 -4.82 1.95 -27.50
CA LEU A 748 -5.98 1.09 -27.18
C LEU A 748 -6.03 -0.20 -28.01
N ASN A 749 -5.46 -0.16 -29.23
CA ASN A 749 -5.35 -1.28 -30.16
C ASN A 749 -4.04 -2.08 -30.01
N ALA A 750 -3.22 -1.81 -28.99
CA ALA A 750 -1.99 -2.54 -28.76
C ALA A 750 -2.29 -4.02 -28.44
N ALA A 751 -1.69 -4.94 -29.20
CA ALA A 751 -1.93 -6.37 -29.07
C ALA A 751 -1.56 -6.92 -27.67
N ASP A 752 -0.68 -6.23 -26.95
CA ASP A 752 -0.15 -6.58 -25.64
C ASP A 752 -0.71 -5.72 -24.50
N ILE A 753 -1.77 -4.94 -24.72
CA ILE A 753 -2.36 -4.05 -23.70
C ILE A 753 -2.75 -4.79 -22.42
N LYS A 754 -3.18 -6.06 -22.53
CA LYS A 754 -3.49 -6.91 -21.37
C LYS A 754 -2.23 -7.32 -20.60
N ALA A 755 -1.12 -7.60 -21.28
CA ALA A 755 0.15 -7.94 -20.65
C ALA A 755 0.80 -6.71 -20.00
N GLN A 756 0.74 -5.54 -20.65
CA GLN A 756 1.24 -4.28 -20.09
C GLN A 756 0.42 -3.82 -18.87
N LYS A 757 -0.90 -4.07 -18.85
CA LYS A 757 -1.75 -3.93 -17.65
C LYS A 757 -1.26 -4.82 -16.51
N LEU A 758 -1.00 -6.11 -16.78
CA LEU A 758 -0.54 -7.07 -15.78
C LEU A 758 0.81 -6.67 -15.16
N GLY A 759 1.59 -5.86 -15.89
CA GLY A 759 2.83 -5.24 -15.41
C GLY A 759 2.68 -3.84 -14.78
N ASN A 760 1.48 -3.43 -14.33
CA ASN A 760 1.20 -2.12 -13.72
C ASN A 760 1.54 -0.88 -14.58
N LYS A 761 1.56 -1.02 -15.92
CA LYS A 761 1.85 0.11 -16.83
C LYS A 761 0.62 0.92 -17.24
N GLY A 762 -0.57 0.54 -16.77
CA GLY A 762 -1.85 1.20 -17.02
C GLY A 762 -2.37 2.05 -15.86
N GLY A 763 -3.60 2.53 -15.99
CA GLY A 763 -4.36 3.21 -14.93
C GLY A 763 -5.04 2.20 -13.99
N PHE A 764 -5.98 2.67 -13.16
CA PHE A 764 -6.72 1.89 -12.14
C PHE A 764 -6.05 1.80 -10.77
N TYR A 765 -5.82 2.96 -10.14
CA TYR A 765 -5.25 3.05 -8.79
C TYR A 765 -6.32 3.02 -7.71
N CYS A 766 -7.51 3.56 -8.02
CA CYS A 766 -8.66 3.52 -7.15
C CYS A 766 -9.26 2.12 -7.12
N GLN A 767 -8.80 1.31 -6.16
CA GLN A 767 -9.26 -0.07 -5.96
C GLN A 767 -10.71 -0.07 -5.46
N HIS A 768 -11.71 -0.08 -6.34
CA HIS A 768 -13.12 -0.22 -5.96
C HIS A 768 -13.34 -1.50 -5.14
N ASN A 769 -14.32 -1.45 -4.23
CA ASN A 769 -14.64 -2.57 -3.33
C ASN A 769 -13.46 -3.03 -2.45
N ASN A 770 -12.45 -2.18 -2.23
CA ASN A 770 -11.31 -2.44 -1.34
C ASN A 770 -11.26 -1.38 -0.23
N TYR A 771 -10.69 -1.69 0.95
CA TYR A 771 -10.43 -0.70 2.00
C TYR A 771 -9.47 0.41 1.58
N LEU A 772 -8.70 0.22 0.50
CA LEU A 772 -7.91 1.25 -0.17
C LEU A 772 -8.74 2.18 -1.07
N PHE A 773 -10.00 1.84 -1.37
CA PHE A 773 -10.91 2.68 -2.15
C PHE A 773 -11.01 4.09 -1.57
N PRO A 774 -11.33 4.31 -0.28
CA PRO A 774 -11.48 5.66 0.24
C PRO A 774 -10.16 6.45 0.18
N THR A 775 -9.01 5.79 0.33
CA THR A 775 -7.68 6.43 0.26
C THR A 775 -7.41 6.96 -1.15
N TRP A 776 -7.50 6.10 -2.16
CA TRP A 776 -7.23 6.48 -3.56
C TRP A 776 -8.33 7.36 -4.14
N HIS A 777 -9.59 7.09 -3.82
CA HIS A 777 -10.72 7.91 -4.26
C HIS A 777 -10.62 9.32 -3.70
N ARG A 778 -10.20 9.48 -2.44
CA ARG A 778 -9.98 10.81 -1.84
C ARG A 778 -8.85 11.56 -2.53
N ALA A 779 -7.73 10.89 -2.84
CA ALA A 779 -6.63 11.51 -3.59
C ALA A 779 -7.07 11.95 -5.00
N TYR A 780 -7.81 11.09 -5.71
CA TYR A 780 -8.41 11.40 -7.02
C TYR A 780 -9.36 12.61 -6.94
N MET A 781 -10.30 12.61 -5.99
CA MET A 781 -11.29 13.70 -5.86
C MET A 781 -10.63 15.03 -5.47
N MET A 782 -9.62 15.01 -4.60
CA MET A 782 -8.89 16.22 -4.23
C MET A 782 -8.11 16.80 -5.43
N LEU A 783 -7.48 15.95 -6.23
CA LEU A 783 -6.79 16.37 -7.45
C LEU A 783 -7.78 16.91 -8.50
N PHE A 784 -8.90 16.23 -8.71
CA PHE A 784 -9.93 16.63 -9.67
C PHE A 784 -10.50 18.01 -9.29
N GLU A 785 -10.92 18.19 -8.03
CA GLU A 785 -11.42 19.46 -7.52
C GLU A 785 -10.37 20.56 -7.63
N ARG A 786 -9.11 20.25 -7.29
CA ARG A 786 -8.02 21.21 -7.40
C ARG A 786 -7.81 21.66 -8.84
N ARG A 787 -7.79 20.72 -9.79
CA ARG A 787 -7.55 21.04 -11.20
C ARG A 787 -8.64 21.91 -11.79
N VAL A 788 -9.91 21.59 -11.49
CA VAL A 788 -11.05 22.42 -11.91
C VAL A 788 -10.97 23.80 -11.28
N SER A 789 -10.66 23.91 -9.98
CA SER A 789 -10.51 25.19 -9.29
C SER A 789 -9.40 26.07 -9.89
N ASP A 790 -8.26 25.49 -10.26
CA ASP A 790 -7.16 26.24 -10.89
C ASP A 790 -7.57 26.80 -12.25
N LEU A 791 -8.28 26.00 -13.07
CA LEU A 791 -8.80 26.43 -14.37
C LEU A 791 -9.91 27.50 -14.24
N MET A 792 -10.75 27.40 -13.21
CA MET A 792 -11.74 28.44 -12.90
C MET A 792 -11.06 29.76 -12.53
N MET A 793 -10.00 29.72 -11.73
CA MET A 793 -9.24 30.92 -11.35
C MET A 793 -8.53 31.54 -12.56
N GLU A 794 -7.94 30.72 -13.43
CA GLU A 794 -7.31 31.17 -14.67
C GLU A 794 -8.32 31.87 -15.59
N GLU A 795 -9.48 31.25 -15.84
CA GLU A 795 -10.57 31.85 -16.62
C GLU A 795 -11.06 33.16 -15.99
N ALA A 796 -11.21 33.21 -14.66
CA ALA A 796 -11.65 34.42 -13.95
C ALA A 796 -10.63 35.56 -14.10
N VAL A 797 -9.34 35.29 -13.90
CA VAL A 797 -8.28 36.31 -13.98
C VAL A 797 -8.11 36.83 -15.40
N ASN A 798 -8.21 35.96 -16.41
CA ASN A 798 -8.01 36.30 -17.82
C ASN A 798 -9.11 37.18 -18.43
N ARG A 799 -10.24 37.40 -17.73
CA ARG A 799 -11.36 38.24 -18.20
C ARG A 799 -11.08 39.75 -18.18
N GLY A 800 -9.94 40.19 -17.65
CA GLY A 800 -9.53 41.61 -17.70
C GLY A 800 -10.34 42.51 -16.76
N ASN A 801 -10.69 43.73 -17.20
CA ASN A 801 -11.41 44.71 -16.36
C ASN A 801 -12.81 44.19 -15.97
N GLY A 802 -13.17 44.31 -14.68
CA GLY A 802 -14.44 43.79 -14.14
C GLY A 802 -14.39 42.35 -13.62
N ASN A 803 -13.21 41.73 -13.55
CA ASN A 803 -13.05 40.34 -13.10
C ASN A 803 -13.24 40.10 -11.59
N LYS A 804 -13.49 41.14 -10.79
CA LYS A 804 -13.56 41.03 -9.32
C LYS A 804 -14.59 39.99 -8.87
N GLU A 805 -15.81 40.04 -9.42
CA GLU A 805 -16.87 39.11 -9.03
C GLU A 805 -16.61 37.69 -9.54
N TRP A 806 -15.98 37.55 -10.70
CA TRP A 806 -15.53 36.27 -11.24
C TRP A 806 -14.46 35.62 -10.34
N VAL A 807 -13.48 36.39 -9.88
CA VAL A 807 -12.45 35.92 -8.94
C VAL A 807 -13.07 35.56 -7.59
N SER A 808 -14.03 36.34 -7.10
CA SER A 808 -14.79 36.02 -5.89
C SER A 808 -15.56 34.70 -6.02
N ALA A 809 -16.24 34.49 -7.14
CA ALA A 809 -16.94 33.23 -7.43
C ALA A 809 -15.97 32.04 -7.47
N ALA A 810 -14.81 32.17 -8.14
CA ALA A 810 -13.78 31.14 -8.19
C ALA A 810 -13.24 30.77 -6.79
N LYS A 811 -13.13 31.72 -5.86
CA LYS A 811 -12.70 31.46 -4.47
C LYS A 811 -13.76 30.74 -3.64
N ARG A 812 -15.05 31.07 -3.85
CA ARG A 812 -16.19 30.50 -3.13
C ARG A 812 -16.51 29.07 -3.56
N TRP A 813 -16.29 28.74 -4.83
CA TRP A 813 -16.68 27.46 -5.39
C TRP A 813 -16.02 26.25 -4.69
N ARG A 814 -16.81 25.18 -4.48
CA ARG A 814 -16.37 23.86 -4.02
C ARG A 814 -17.07 22.81 -4.89
N LEU A 815 -16.39 21.70 -5.19
CA LEU A 815 -16.90 20.69 -6.12
C LEU A 815 -18.24 20.11 -5.61
N PRO A 816 -19.38 20.36 -6.29
CA PRO A 816 -20.68 19.90 -5.83
C PRO A 816 -20.75 18.36 -5.74
N TYR A 817 -21.51 17.84 -4.78
CA TYR A 817 -21.76 16.40 -4.63
C TYR A 817 -23.14 16.02 -5.17
N TRP A 818 -23.29 14.80 -5.65
CA TRP A 818 -24.59 14.25 -6.04
C TRP A 818 -25.06 13.23 -5.00
N ASP A 819 -26.17 13.54 -4.34
CA ASP A 819 -26.83 12.63 -3.41
C ASP A 819 -27.83 11.74 -4.15
N TRP A 820 -27.31 10.71 -4.80
CA TRP A 820 -28.11 9.74 -5.57
C TRP A 820 -29.07 8.95 -4.67
N ALA A 821 -28.76 8.80 -3.37
CA ALA A 821 -29.62 8.10 -2.42
C ALA A 821 -30.89 8.91 -2.12
N LEU A 822 -30.77 10.25 -2.05
CA LEU A 822 -31.92 11.13 -1.94
C LEU A 822 -32.69 11.25 -3.26
N LYS A 823 -31.99 11.40 -4.39
CA LYS A 823 -32.60 11.49 -5.72
C LYS A 823 -31.81 10.67 -6.75
N PRO A 824 -32.30 9.48 -7.12
CA PRO A 824 -31.55 8.51 -7.95
C PRO A 824 -31.51 8.86 -9.44
N SER A 825 -32.20 9.92 -9.86
CA SER A 825 -32.15 10.39 -11.26
C SER A 825 -30.91 11.26 -11.50
N LEU A 826 -30.40 11.23 -12.73
CA LEU A 826 -29.26 12.06 -13.12
C LEU A 826 -29.62 13.57 -12.99
N PRO A 827 -28.72 14.41 -12.45
CA PRO A 827 -28.94 15.85 -12.37
C PRO A 827 -29.20 16.46 -13.75
N ASP A 828 -30.09 17.47 -13.83
CA ASP A 828 -30.40 18.19 -15.08
C ASP A 828 -29.13 18.75 -15.74
N LEU A 829 -28.17 19.17 -14.93
CA LEU A 829 -26.87 19.66 -15.37
C LEU A 829 -26.12 18.66 -16.27
N ALA A 830 -26.31 17.35 -16.08
CA ALA A 830 -25.66 16.31 -16.89
C ALA A 830 -26.54 15.80 -18.05
N ARG A 831 -27.80 16.24 -18.14
CA ARG A 831 -28.76 15.74 -19.16
C ARG A 831 -28.94 16.66 -20.36
N ASN A 832 -28.68 17.96 -20.21
CA ASN A 832 -28.90 18.93 -21.27
C ASN A 832 -27.67 19.05 -22.18
N GLU A 833 -27.85 18.90 -23.49
CA GLU A 833 -26.77 19.06 -24.49
C GLU A 833 -26.15 20.47 -24.48
N LYS A 834 -27.00 21.49 -24.28
CA LYS A 834 -26.60 22.88 -24.15
C LYS A 834 -26.94 23.43 -22.79
N ILE A 835 -26.17 24.42 -22.36
CA ILE A 835 -26.35 25.13 -21.09
C ILE A 835 -26.22 26.63 -21.29
N SER A 836 -27.06 27.39 -20.59
CA SER A 836 -26.97 28.85 -20.57
C SER A 836 -26.06 29.28 -19.42
N ILE A 837 -25.04 30.08 -19.71
CA ILE A 837 -24.08 30.60 -18.74
C ILE A 837 -23.85 32.09 -18.94
N ILE A 838 -23.37 32.78 -17.92
CA ILE A 838 -22.99 34.19 -18.01
C ILE A 838 -21.78 34.32 -18.94
N SER A 839 -21.91 35.20 -19.93
CA SER A 839 -20.84 35.61 -20.84
C SER A 839 -20.07 36.83 -20.30
N SER A 840 -20.79 37.80 -19.73
CA SER A 840 -20.24 39.02 -19.14
C SER A 840 -21.16 39.57 -18.05
N TRP A 841 -20.56 39.97 -16.93
CA TRP A 841 -21.21 40.67 -15.82
C TRP A 841 -20.13 41.26 -14.90
N ASP A 842 -20.30 42.51 -14.47
CA ASP A 842 -19.37 43.26 -13.62
C ASP A 842 -19.84 43.39 -12.17
N GLY A 843 -20.98 42.76 -11.83
CA GLY A 843 -21.61 42.84 -10.51
C GLY A 843 -22.76 43.84 -10.46
N GLU A 844 -22.95 44.67 -11.49
CA GLU A 844 -24.02 45.66 -11.57
C GLU A 844 -25.00 45.35 -12.73
N GLY A 845 -26.29 45.58 -12.50
CA GLY A 845 -27.33 45.34 -13.51
C GLY A 845 -27.53 43.87 -13.90
N GLU A 846 -28.20 43.65 -15.04
CA GLU A 846 -28.54 42.31 -15.53
C GLU A 846 -27.36 41.67 -16.29
N PRO A 847 -26.97 40.42 -15.95
CA PRO A 847 -25.90 39.70 -16.63
C PRO A 847 -26.27 39.34 -18.08
N GLN A 848 -25.26 39.33 -18.95
CA GLN A 848 -25.43 38.83 -20.32
C GLN A 848 -25.20 37.32 -20.36
N TYR A 849 -26.14 36.57 -20.92
CA TYR A 849 -26.06 35.13 -21.06
C TYR A 849 -25.67 34.69 -22.47
N GLU A 850 -24.98 33.57 -22.56
CA GLU A 850 -24.74 32.84 -23.79
C GLU A 850 -25.12 31.36 -23.63
N SER A 851 -25.54 30.73 -24.73
CA SER A 851 -25.79 29.29 -24.78
C SER A 851 -24.55 28.58 -25.32
N VAL A 852 -24.01 27.63 -24.56
CA VAL A 852 -22.82 26.86 -24.92
C VAL A 852 -23.09 25.36 -24.90
N GLU A 853 -22.27 24.60 -25.61
CA GLU A 853 -22.22 23.15 -25.46
C GLU A 853 -21.83 22.77 -24.03
N ASN A 854 -22.56 21.81 -23.45
CA ASN A 854 -22.40 21.42 -22.06
C ASN A 854 -21.38 20.27 -21.91
N PRO A 855 -20.21 20.51 -21.31
CA PRO A 855 -19.19 19.47 -21.13
C PRO A 855 -19.61 18.40 -20.10
N MET A 856 -20.68 18.62 -19.33
CA MET A 856 -21.26 17.63 -18.42
C MET A 856 -22.22 16.66 -19.11
N TYR A 857 -22.66 16.97 -20.34
CA TYR A 857 -23.54 16.10 -21.13
C TYR A 857 -22.80 14.87 -21.66
N ARG A 858 -21.60 15.10 -22.21
CA ARG A 858 -20.70 14.04 -22.68
C ARG A 858 -19.27 14.55 -22.77
N PHE A 859 -18.32 13.67 -22.49
CA PHE A 859 -16.92 13.90 -22.81
C PHE A 859 -16.64 13.46 -24.25
N GLN A 860 -15.83 14.23 -24.99
CA GLN A 860 -15.28 13.85 -26.29
C GLN A 860 -13.76 14.00 -26.26
N MET A 861 -13.01 12.97 -26.66
CA MET A 861 -11.55 13.07 -26.67
C MET A 861 -11.10 14.13 -27.70
N PRO A 862 -10.15 15.02 -27.33
CA PRO A 862 -9.47 15.88 -28.29
C PRO A 862 -8.93 15.08 -29.48
N GLY A 863 -9.27 15.53 -30.70
CA GLY A 863 -8.87 14.86 -31.94
C GLY A 863 -9.73 13.67 -32.35
N HIS A 864 -10.89 13.45 -31.72
CA HIS A 864 -11.88 12.41 -32.07
C HIS A 864 -11.32 10.98 -32.11
N LYS A 865 -10.28 10.69 -31.32
CA LYS A 865 -9.77 9.32 -31.21
C LYS A 865 -10.81 8.45 -30.48
N PRO A 866 -11.01 7.19 -30.91
CA PRO A 866 -11.93 6.26 -30.25
C PRO A 866 -11.59 6.06 -28.77
N MET A 867 -12.64 5.87 -27.97
CA MET A 867 -12.61 5.83 -26.51
C MET A 867 -13.63 4.82 -26.01
N GLY A 868 -13.28 4.08 -24.97
CA GLY A 868 -14.15 3.04 -24.40
C GLY A 868 -13.76 1.64 -24.88
N ASP A 869 -14.38 0.64 -24.28
CA ASP A 869 -14.30 -0.72 -24.78
C ASP A 869 -15.31 -0.87 -25.92
N ASP A 870 -14.90 -1.42 -27.06
CA ASP A 870 -15.74 -1.56 -28.26
C ASP A 870 -17.04 -2.34 -27.98
N THR A 871 -17.06 -3.15 -26.90
CA THR A 871 -18.26 -3.84 -26.41
C THR A 871 -19.38 -2.92 -25.92
N TYR A 872 -19.06 -1.66 -25.57
CA TYR A 872 -20.05 -0.63 -25.22
C TYR A 872 -20.65 0.09 -26.43
N GLY A 873 -20.29 -0.25 -27.68
CA GLY A 873 -20.89 0.32 -28.90
C GLY A 873 -21.01 1.86 -28.91
N ASP A 874 -22.00 2.37 -29.66
CA ASP A 874 -22.43 3.79 -29.62
C ASP A 874 -23.58 4.01 -28.61
N TYR A 875 -23.49 3.42 -27.41
CA TYR A 875 -24.57 3.57 -26.42
C TYR A 875 -24.56 4.98 -25.79
N ARG A 876 -25.65 5.72 -25.99
CA ARG A 876 -26.06 6.86 -25.14
C ARG A 876 -26.88 6.33 -23.96
N ILE A 877 -26.83 6.98 -22.80
CA ILE A 877 -27.79 6.72 -21.72
C ILE A 877 -29.17 7.16 -22.21
N ASP A 878 -30.05 6.19 -22.54
CA ASP A 878 -31.44 6.45 -22.93
C ASP A 878 -32.35 6.16 -21.72
N ASN A 879 -32.71 7.21 -20.98
CA ASN A 879 -33.59 7.12 -19.83
C ASN A 879 -35.05 7.10 -20.29
N LYS A 880 -35.54 5.94 -20.74
CA LYS A 880 -36.98 5.69 -20.62
C LYS A 880 -37.26 5.32 -19.17
N GLU A 881 -38.15 6.09 -18.54
CA GLU A 881 -38.61 5.84 -17.17
C GLU A 881 -39.03 4.37 -17.03
N VAL A 882 -38.32 3.65 -16.16
CA VAL A 882 -38.79 2.34 -15.71
C VAL A 882 -39.87 2.64 -14.67
N SER A 883 -41.13 2.57 -15.09
CA SER A 883 -42.25 2.51 -14.17
C SER A 883 -42.12 1.22 -13.34
N TYR A 884 -41.85 1.37 -12.04
CA TYR A 884 -41.89 0.27 -11.07
C TYR A 884 -43.29 -0.29 -10.90
#